data_AF-A0A0X3TVX8-F1
#
_entry.id   AF-A0A0X3TVX8-F1
#
_cell.length_a   1.000
_cell.length_b   1.000
_cell.length_c   1.000
_cell.angle_alpha   90.00
_cell.angle_beta   90.00
_cell.angle_gamma   90.00
#
_symmetry.space_group_name_H-M   'P 1'
#
loop_
_entity.id
_entity.type
_entity.pdbx_description
1 polymer ?
#
loop_
_entity_poly.entity_id
_entity_poly.type
_entity_poly.pdbx_seq_one_letter_code
_entity_poly.pdbx_strand_id
1 'polypeptide(L)'
;MIFVEAGTRSLRSFDAQLILAEQLSTRGYSACIDAEYLPENAGRGRVYEASKFLVDPDEYEVDTLFVLGAEDIGDRLLASLRQKQLGADVPVIATGRFATQQSYVGAKSRLAYALGREANVIDLTELQPRSLLPAAASPLMTEIQPAPRAVRKVPNVTIVLGSMELDNPEILSCFSRMSNQLVYNLRLIVSGAQKEVIRSSPFHDLPANLYTDLSPHTLARSTDVLVMFGSGIAGVRMADFTIELIASGGVAIDCTDDEAIVSSGVPALLGPKTPLALAGYLTGKVLGNTSQIAEQATRSQWLHSVDISRLEAAAGLRPKTRQPKERSQRTLFYPTNGVGLGHAQRCTVIAKALPGDISPIFAAFPSCVPLVRREGIDCIPLVQRTDMTDNANGNDVLTYRRLGAALQAGDTLVFDGGHVFDSVYRVILERNLSAVWVRRGLFPDGRSRHRMVQREKVFDRVIVPSEAFDELNDTYSHGSHVHNVGPIFRQVTQSEEESNQLRSRLAERFGREFKQLVISMLGGGVASDRSAQLQAISGMLEDREDCLHLVVTWPGSKVQPATFGWTNTRVVQTFEATRLCLAADLVISAAGYNSVLEVLYNKIPAILIPQSAPYLDDQERRARALADRDLCAIITEKEFMKLERTVSDCLDQGDLELYRSALEKIELPETGAAEAARIIAQVKDEK
;
A
#
# COMPACT_ATOMS: atom_id res chain seq x y z
N MET A 1 19.42 -2.78 -23.13
CA MET A 1 18.46 -1.86 -22.47
C MET A 1 18.63 -0.43 -22.98
N ILE A 2 17.60 0.43 -22.88
CA ILE A 2 17.74 1.88 -23.13
C ILE A 2 18.13 2.57 -21.82
N PHE A 3 19.34 3.10 -21.72
CA PHE A 3 19.78 3.88 -20.56
C PHE A 3 19.38 5.34 -20.73
N VAL A 4 18.81 5.95 -19.68
CA VAL A 4 18.41 7.36 -19.66
C VAL A 4 19.30 8.13 -18.70
N GLU A 5 20.18 8.97 -19.25
CA GLU A 5 21.08 9.87 -18.54
C GLU A 5 20.65 11.34 -18.71
N ALA A 6 21.23 12.22 -17.90
CA ALA A 6 20.94 13.65 -17.96
C ALA A 6 22.22 14.49 -17.96
N GLY A 7 22.17 15.63 -18.64
CA GLY A 7 23.26 16.62 -18.76
C GLY A 7 23.81 17.05 -17.41
N THR A 8 22.95 17.22 -16.43
CA THR A 8 23.29 17.58 -15.05
C THR A 8 22.68 16.62 -14.04
N ARG A 9 23.32 16.45 -12.88
CA ARG A 9 22.77 15.69 -11.74
C ARG A 9 22.05 16.65 -10.79
N SER A 10 20.73 16.74 -10.91
CA SER A 10 19.86 17.53 -10.04
C SER A 10 18.51 16.82 -9.85
N LEU A 11 17.71 17.21 -8.85
CA LEU A 11 16.35 16.69 -8.70
C LEU A 11 15.49 16.94 -9.95
N ARG A 12 15.68 18.08 -10.62
CA ARG A 12 14.96 18.45 -11.84
C ARG A 12 15.33 17.53 -13.01
N SER A 13 16.62 17.25 -13.16
CA SER A 13 17.13 16.36 -14.20
C SER A 13 16.72 14.91 -13.92
N PHE A 14 16.69 14.50 -12.66
CA PHE A 14 16.20 13.19 -12.25
C PHE A 14 14.70 13.01 -12.52
N ASP A 15 13.87 14.03 -12.25
CA ASP A 15 12.46 14.00 -12.65
C ASP A 15 12.31 13.85 -14.18
N ALA A 16 13.18 14.49 -14.97
CA ALA A 16 13.16 14.31 -16.43
C ALA A 16 13.54 12.87 -16.85
N GLN A 17 14.52 12.24 -16.18
CA GLN A 17 14.87 10.84 -16.41
C GLN A 17 13.71 9.90 -16.08
N LEU A 18 13.05 10.09 -14.94
CA LEU A 18 11.89 9.28 -14.53
C LEU A 18 10.74 9.39 -15.52
N ILE A 19 10.44 10.61 -15.97
CA ILE A 19 9.39 10.88 -16.96
C ILE A 19 9.68 10.16 -18.28
N LEU A 20 10.87 10.34 -18.86
CA LEU A 20 11.19 9.66 -20.12
C LEU A 20 11.24 8.13 -19.96
N ALA A 21 11.75 7.62 -18.83
CA ALA A 21 11.79 6.18 -18.57
C ALA A 21 10.39 5.57 -18.49
N GLU A 22 9.42 6.25 -17.85
CA GLU A 22 8.02 5.82 -17.79
C GLU A 22 7.37 5.85 -19.19
N GLN A 23 7.62 6.90 -19.97
CA GLN A 23 7.13 7.05 -21.33
C GLN A 23 7.64 5.95 -22.26
N LEU A 24 8.95 5.67 -22.24
CA LEU A 24 9.57 4.59 -23.00
C LEU A 24 9.06 3.20 -22.54
N SER A 25 8.92 2.99 -21.23
CA SER A 25 8.38 1.74 -20.67
C SER A 25 6.94 1.47 -21.12
N THR A 26 6.11 2.52 -21.17
CA THR A 26 4.72 2.45 -21.66
C THR A 26 4.67 2.08 -23.14
N ARG A 27 5.64 2.56 -23.94
CA ARG A 27 5.84 2.19 -25.35
C ARG A 27 6.47 0.80 -25.56
N GLY A 28 6.75 0.06 -24.49
CA GLY A 28 7.27 -1.31 -24.54
C GLY A 28 8.80 -1.42 -24.62
N TYR A 29 9.52 -0.31 -24.45
CA TYR A 29 10.98 -0.36 -24.33
C TYR A 29 11.41 -0.71 -22.91
N SER A 30 12.54 -1.38 -22.79
CA SER A 30 13.17 -1.64 -21.50
C SER A 30 14.08 -0.47 -21.13
N ALA A 31 13.51 0.57 -20.52
CA ALA A 31 14.23 1.75 -20.05
C ALA A 31 14.85 1.55 -18.66
N CYS A 32 16.06 2.08 -18.46
CA CYS A 32 16.83 2.00 -17.23
C CYS A 32 17.44 3.35 -16.87
N ILE A 33 17.68 3.56 -15.58
CA ILE A 33 18.45 4.67 -15.04
C ILE A 33 19.57 4.07 -14.19
N ASP A 34 20.78 4.58 -14.33
CA ASP A 34 21.91 4.17 -13.51
C ASP A 34 21.65 4.53 -12.03
N ALA A 35 21.84 3.56 -11.12
CA ALA A 35 21.54 3.71 -9.69
C ALA A 35 22.24 4.92 -9.06
N GLU A 36 23.42 5.32 -9.56
CA GLU A 36 24.16 6.50 -9.08
C GLU A 36 23.45 7.84 -9.32
N TYR A 37 22.43 7.88 -10.19
CA TYR A 37 21.65 9.09 -10.44
C TYR A 37 20.61 9.35 -9.36
N LEU A 38 20.31 8.38 -8.47
CA LEU A 38 19.35 8.56 -7.40
C LEU A 38 19.86 9.63 -6.40
N PRO A 39 19.19 10.79 -6.28
CA PRO A 39 19.63 11.83 -5.35
C PRO A 39 19.38 11.41 -3.89
N GLU A 40 20.29 11.74 -2.98
CA GLU A 40 20.14 11.46 -1.54
C GLU A 40 18.84 12.05 -0.96
N ASN A 41 18.41 13.19 -1.49
CA ASN A 41 17.19 13.91 -1.09
C ASN A 41 16.00 13.68 -2.06
N ALA A 42 15.98 12.57 -2.81
CA ALA A 42 14.91 12.26 -3.78
C ALA A 42 13.50 12.33 -3.17
N GLY A 43 13.38 12.00 -1.88
CA GLY A 43 12.12 11.87 -1.18
C GLY A 43 11.41 10.57 -1.54
N ARG A 44 10.46 10.16 -0.68
CA ARG A 44 9.83 8.84 -0.77
C ARG A 44 9.18 8.56 -2.12
N GLY A 45 8.37 9.50 -2.62
CA GLY A 45 7.63 9.33 -3.88
C GLY A 45 8.52 9.02 -5.10
N ARG A 46 9.65 9.70 -5.24
CA ARG A 46 10.62 9.44 -6.31
C ARG A 46 11.33 8.11 -6.13
N VAL A 47 11.64 7.69 -4.91
CA VAL A 47 12.26 6.38 -4.66
C VAL A 47 11.37 5.24 -5.16
N TYR A 48 10.05 5.31 -4.92
CA TYR A 48 9.13 4.32 -5.46
C TYR A 48 9.12 4.32 -6.99
N GLU A 49 9.02 5.49 -7.61
CA GLU A 49 9.02 5.62 -9.07
C GLU A 49 10.34 5.11 -9.69
N ALA A 50 11.46 5.54 -9.13
CA ALA A 50 12.81 5.17 -9.55
C ALA A 50 13.09 3.69 -9.38
N SER A 51 12.56 3.03 -8.35
CA SER A 51 12.78 1.59 -8.11
C SER A 51 12.37 0.71 -9.29
N LYS A 52 11.56 1.22 -10.22
CA LYS A 52 11.19 0.56 -11.47
C LYS A 52 12.33 0.48 -12.49
N PHE A 53 13.22 1.46 -12.47
CA PHE A 53 14.19 1.77 -13.52
C PHE A 53 15.64 1.73 -13.07
N LEU A 54 15.91 1.89 -11.77
CA LEU A 54 17.28 1.89 -11.25
C LEU A 54 17.92 0.51 -11.44
N VAL A 55 19.12 0.52 -12.02
CA VAL A 55 19.97 -0.66 -12.23
C VAL A 55 21.42 -0.32 -11.95
N ASP A 56 22.20 -1.32 -11.56
CA ASP A 56 23.66 -1.23 -11.61
C ASP A 56 24.09 -1.42 -13.08
N PRO A 57 24.78 -0.43 -13.69
CA PRO A 57 25.00 -0.42 -15.13
C PRO A 57 25.83 -1.61 -15.62
N ASP A 58 26.73 -2.15 -14.80
CA ASP A 58 27.61 -3.27 -15.14
C ASP A 58 26.87 -4.61 -15.27
N GLU A 59 25.61 -4.69 -14.81
CA GLU A 59 24.80 -5.91 -14.89
C GLU A 59 24.01 -6.03 -16.22
N TYR A 60 23.98 -4.99 -17.07
CA TYR A 60 23.11 -4.94 -18.24
C TYR A 60 23.81 -4.41 -19.49
N GLU A 61 23.55 -5.05 -20.64
CA GLU A 61 24.00 -4.54 -21.93
C GLU A 61 23.23 -3.26 -22.34
N VAL A 62 23.98 -2.26 -22.81
CA VAL A 62 23.44 -0.98 -23.30
C VAL A 62 23.11 -1.11 -24.78
N ASP A 63 21.81 -1.15 -25.13
CA ASP A 63 21.37 -1.18 -26.53
C ASP A 63 21.29 0.24 -27.11
N THR A 64 21.02 1.22 -26.25
CA THR A 64 20.83 2.61 -26.63
C THR A 64 21.07 3.48 -25.40
N LEU A 65 21.71 4.64 -25.60
CA LEU A 65 21.87 5.65 -24.56
C LEU A 65 21.12 6.93 -24.94
N PHE A 66 20.24 7.38 -24.04
CA PHE A 66 19.57 8.68 -24.11
C PHE A 66 20.24 9.67 -23.15
N VAL A 67 20.51 10.88 -23.62
CA VAL A 67 21.02 11.99 -22.81
C VAL A 67 20.02 13.15 -22.85
N LEU A 68 19.43 13.47 -21.71
CA LEU A 68 18.46 14.57 -21.56
C LEU A 68 19.14 15.89 -21.22
N GLY A 69 18.60 17.02 -21.69
CA GLY A 69 19.11 18.36 -21.37
C GLY A 69 20.50 18.65 -21.95
N ALA A 70 20.72 18.31 -23.22
CA ALA A 70 22.02 18.45 -23.90
C ALA A 70 22.49 19.92 -24.05
N GLU A 71 21.62 20.90 -23.85
CA GLU A 71 21.96 22.32 -23.77
C GLU A 71 22.83 22.66 -22.53
N ASP A 72 22.79 21.83 -21.49
CA ASP A 72 23.56 21.98 -20.26
C ASP A 72 24.22 20.66 -19.85
N ILE A 73 25.42 20.42 -20.39
CA ILE A 73 26.21 19.23 -20.11
C ILE A 73 27.23 19.53 -19.01
N GLY A 74 27.20 18.77 -17.91
CA GLY A 74 28.16 18.83 -16.82
C GLY A 74 29.31 17.83 -16.98
N ASP A 75 30.42 18.07 -16.25
CA ASP A 75 31.63 17.23 -16.33
C ASP A 75 31.42 15.80 -15.85
N ARG A 76 30.49 15.59 -14.91
CA ARG A 76 30.14 14.25 -14.40
C ARG A 76 29.57 13.36 -15.49
N LEU A 77 28.67 13.88 -16.33
CA LEU A 77 28.14 13.14 -17.48
C LEU A 77 29.28 12.80 -18.44
N LEU A 78 30.10 13.78 -18.84
CA LEU A 78 31.22 13.56 -19.77
C LEU A 78 32.22 12.52 -19.23
N ALA A 79 32.49 12.51 -17.93
CA ALA A 79 33.31 11.49 -17.29
C ALA A 79 32.66 10.10 -17.36
N SER A 80 31.36 10.00 -17.05
CA SER A 80 30.61 8.75 -17.12
C SER A 80 30.58 8.17 -18.54
N LEU A 81 30.31 9.00 -19.56
CA LEU A 81 30.32 8.58 -20.96
C LEU A 81 31.67 7.99 -21.40
N ARG A 82 32.79 8.58 -20.96
CA ARG A 82 34.13 8.06 -21.23
C ARG A 82 34.40 6.72 -20.54
N GLN A 83 33.87 6.54 -19.33
CA GLN A 83 34.06 5.32 -18.55
C GLN A 83 33.23 4.14 -19.06
N LYS A 84 32.03 4.38 -19.57
CA LYS A 84 31.11 3.32 -20.04
C LYS A 84 31.60 2.55 -21.28
N GLN A 85 32.62 3.05 -22.00
CA GLN A 85 33.23 2.40 -23.17
C GLN A 85 32.20 1.74 -24.13
N LEU A 86 31.15 2.49 -24.48
CA LEU A 86 30.05 1.98 -25.29
C LEU A 86 30.55 1.43 -26.63
N GLY A 87 30.04 0.27 -27.04
CA GLY A 87 30.33 -0.31 -28.35
C GLY A 87 30.02 0.67 -29.49
N ALA A 88 30.78 0.56 -30.59
CA ALA A 88 30.69 1.48 -31.73
C ALA A 88 29.29 1.53 -32.38
N ASP A 89 28.52 0.44 -32.26
CA ASP A 89 27.17 0.30 -32.82
C ASP A 89 26.05 0.75 -31.87
N VAL A 90 26.35 1.07 -30.61
CA VAL A 90 25.34 1.50 -29.63
C VAL A 90 24.89 2.93 -29.98
N PRO A 91 23.63 3.20 -30.39
CA PRO A 91 23.17 4.55 -30.65
C PRO A 91 23.20 5.41 -29.38
N VAL A 92 23.74 6.63 -29.51
CA VAL A 92 23.67 7.67 -28.47
C VAL A 92 22.80 8.80 -29.00
N ILE A 93 21.65 9.01 -28.35
CA ILE A 93 20.68 10.04 -28.68
C ILE A 93 20.70 11.09 -27.58
N ALA A 94 20.92 12.34 -27.92
CA ALA A 94 20.87 13.44 -26.99
C ALA A 94 19.75 14.40 -27.37
N THR A 95 18.94 14.82 -26.39
CA THR A 95 17.84 15.77 -26.61
C THR A 95 18.13 17.04 -25.83
N GLY A 96 17.90 18.20 -26.45
CA GLY A 96 18.03 19.48 -25.75
C GLY A 96 17.26 20.60 -26.41
N ARG A 97 17.18 21.74 -25.74
CA ARG A 97 16.58 22.99 -26.26
C ARG A 97 17.67 24.06 -26.38
N PHE A 98 18.07 24.37 -27.60
CA PHE A 98 19.22 25.23 -27.85
C PHE A 98 18.79 26.64 -28.21
N ALA A 99 19.23 27.63 -27.42
CA ALA A 99 18.91 29.04 -27.69
C ALA A 99 19.61 29.58 -28.94
N THR A 100 20.73 28.96 -29.36
CA THR A 100 21.54 29.39 -30.51
C THR A 100 22.13 28.20 -31.25
N GLN A 101 22.44 28.38 -32.54
CA GLN A 101 23.18 27.39 -33.32
C GLN A 101 24.55 27.07 -32.72
N GLN A 102 25.19 28.06 -32.08
CA GLN A 102 26.47 27.86 -31.39
C GLN A 102 26.34 26.92 -30.19
N SER A 103 25.27 27.04 -29.39
CA SER A 103 25.00 26.09 -28.30
C SER A 103 24.73 24.67 -28.81
N TYR A 104 24.01 24.52 -29.92
CA TYR A 104 23.75 23.23 -30.56
C TYR A 104 25.06 22.56 -31.02
N VAL A 105 25.89 23.28 -31.77
CA VAL A 105 27.20 22.78 -32.25
C VAL A 105 28.16 22.51 -31.09
N GLY A 106 28.10 23.33 -30.03
CA GLY A 106 28.87 23.14 -28.81
C GLY A 106 28.53 21.82 -28.11
N ALA A 107 27.24 21.52 -27.95
CA ALA A 107 26.79 20.26 -27.36
C ALA A 107 27.22 19.04 -28.20
N LYS A 108 27.05 19.09 -29.53
CA LYS A 108 27.54 18.05 -30.45
C LYS A 108 29.04 17.77 -30.24
N SER A 109 29.85 18.82 -30.24
CA SER A 109 31.31 18.71 -30.08
C SER A 109 31.71 18.11 -28.73
N ARG A 110 31.06 18.52 -27.63
CA ARG A 110 31.36 18.01 -26.27
C ARG A 110 31.00 16.54 -26.12
N LEU A 111 29.85 16.13 -26.63
CA LEU A 111 29.44 14.71 -26.64
C LEU A 111 30.39 13.89 -27.51
N ALA A 112 30.72 14.38 -28.71
CA ALA A 112 31.63 13.68 -29.62
C ALA A 112 33.03 13.47 -29.01
N TYR A 113 33.53 14.48 -28.29
CA TYR A 113 34.80 14.37 -27.58
C TYR A 113 34.77 13.30 -26.48
N ALA A 114 33.67 13.20 -25.72
CA ALA A 114 33.56 12.19 -24.66
C ALA A 114 33.33 10.77 -25.19
N LEU A 115 32.59 10.64 -26.30
CA LEU A 115 32.23 9.33 -26.89
C LEU A 115 33.26 8.82 -27.91
N GLY A 116 34.14 9.69 -28.42
CA GLY A 116 35.03 9.39 -29.54
C GLY A 116 34.34 9.29 -30.91
N ARG A 117 33.03 9.62 -30.99
CA ARG A 117 32.20 9.60 -32.21
C ARG A 117 30.99 10.53 -32.06
N GLU A 118 30.37 10.91 -33.17
CA GLU A 118 29.16 11.76 -33.12
C GLU A 118 27.96 11.06 -32.47
N ALA A 119 27.23 11.81 -31.64
CA ALA A 119 25.91 11.44 -31.14
C ALA A 119 24.81 12.04 -32.03
N ASN A 120 23.64 11.40 -32.05
CA ASN A 120 22.43 11.97 -32.66
C ASN A 120 21.85 13.03 -31.71
N VAL A 121 22.06 14.32 -32.00
CA VAL A 121 21.55 15.43 -31.18
C VAL A 121 20.27 16.00 -31.78
N ILE A 122 19.15 15.78 -31.09
CA ILE A 122 17.81 16.22 -31.45
C ILE A 122 17.52 17.56 -30.78
N ASP A 123 17.27 18.59 -31.60
CA ASP A 123 16.80 19.89 -31.11
C ASP A 123 15.29 19.84 -30.86
N LEU A 124 14.91 19.89 -29.59
CA LEU A 124 13.51 19.89 -29.18
C LEU A 124 12.78 21.19 -29.52
N THR A 125 13.49 22.29 -29.81
CA THR A 125 12.84 23.54 -30.25
C THR A 125 12.27 23.41 -31.66
N GLU A 126 12.90 22.61 -32.52
CA GLU A 126 12.39 22.27 -33.86
C GLU A 126 11.28 21.21 -33.76
N LEU A 127 11.49 20.20 -32.91
CA LEU A 127 10.54 19.09 -32.78
C LEU A 127 9.24 19.51 -32.08
N GLN A 128 9.33 20.43 -31.12
CA GLN A 128 8.25 20.98 -30.29
C GLN A 128 8.33 22.51 -30.16
N PRO A 129 7.94 23.26 -31.20
CA PRO A 129 8.06 24.72 -31.21
C PRO A 129 7.20 25.43 -30.14
N ARG A 130 6.19 24.74 -29.59
CA ARG A 130 5.29 25.26 -28.56
C ARG A 130 5.31 24.37 -27.30
N SER A 131 6.46 24.28 -26.65
CA SER A 131 6.59 23.53 -25.39
C SER A 131 5.81 24.21 -24.26
N LEU A 132 5.06 23.40 -23.50
CA LEU A 132 4.36 23.84 -22.28
C LEU A 132 5.35 24.34 -21.21
N LEU A 133 6.57 23.80 -21.18
CA LEU A 133 7.61 24.24 -20.25
C LEU A 133 8.96 24.28 -20.98
N PRO A 134 9.29 25.39 -21.66
CA PRO A 134 10.49 25.51 -22.49
C PRO A 134 11.80 25.25 -21.75
N ALA A 135 11.86 25.48 -20.44
CA ALA A 135 13.06 25.23 -19.65
C ALA A 135 13.23 23.76 -19.21
N ALA A 136 12.30 22.86 -19.54
CA ALA A 136 12.39 21.46 -19.14
C ALA A 136 13.54 20.73 -19.86
N ALA A 137 14.30 19.91 -19.14
CA ALA A 137 15.23 18.96 -19.75
C ALA A 137 14.52 17.75 -20.38
N SER A 138 13.29 17.45 -19.90
CA SER A 138 12.47 16.38 -20.46
C SER A 138 11.94 16.79 -21.84
N PRO A 139 11.86 15.85 -22.80
CA PRO A 139 11.16 16.05 -24.05
C PRO A 139 9.69 16.42 -23.85
N LEU A 140 9.04 16.04 -22.75
CA LEU A 140 7.62 16.31 -22.51
C LEU A 140 6.76 15.83 -23.70
N MET A 141 6.89 14.54 -24.04
CA MET A 141 6.15 13.89 -25.12
C MET A 141 5.31 12.75 -24.55
N THR A 142 4.22 12.36 -25.21
CA THR A 142 3.41 11.24 -24.74
C THR A 142 2.73 10.50 -25.89
N GLU A 143 2.25 9.30 -25.61
CA GLU A 143 1.44 8.54 -26.55
C GLU A 143 0.03 9.13 -26.60
N ILE A 144 -0.42 9.50 -27.80
CA ILE A 144 -1.80 9.92 -28.02
C ILE A 144 -2.67 8.67 -28.06
N GLN A 145 -3.64 8.58 -27.15
CA GLN A 145 -4.56 7.44 -27.11
C GLN A 145 -5.54 7.53 -28.28
N PRO A 146 -5.68 6.46 -29.10
CA PRO A 146 -6.52 6.50 -30.30
C PRO A 146 -8.02 6.46 -29.98
N ALA A 147 -8.40 5.99 -28.78
CA ALA A 147 -9.78 5.87 -28.35
C ALA A 147 -10.13 6.93 -27.30
N PRO A 148 -11.36 7.49 -27.34
CA PRO A 148 -11.81 8.41 -26.33
C PRO A 148 -11.88 7.72 -24.96
N ARG A 149 -11.49 8.47 -23.92
CA ARG A 149 -11.52 8.01 -22.53
C ARG A 149 -12.93 7.59 -22.12
N ALA A 150 -13.05 6.44 -21.45
CA ALA A 150 -14.32 6.01 -20.88
C ALA A 150 -14.81 7.04 -19.85
N VAL A 151 -16.06 7.49 -20.01
CA VAL A 151 -16.68 8.45 -19.10
C VAL A 151 -17.00 7.74 -17.78
N ARG A 152 -16.43 8.22 -16.68
CA ARG A 152 -16.75 7.72 -15.34
C ARG A 152 -18.13 8.22 -14.91
N LYS A 153 -18.86 7.38 -14.16
CA LYS A 153 -20.12 7.78 -13.51
C LYS A 153 -19.95 8.98 -12.59
N VAL A 154 -18.83 9.04 -11.87
CA VAL A 154 -18.41 10.17 -11.05
C VAL A 154 -17.00 10.58 -11.50
N PRO A 155 -16.83 11.75 -12.13
CA PRO A 155 -15.52 12.20 -12.60
C PRO A 155 -14.58 12.55 -11.45
N ASN A 156 -13.29 12.34 -11.66
CA ASN A 156 -12.23 12.74 -10.74
C ASN A 156 -11.66 14.10 -11.14
N VAL A 157 -11.81 15.08 -10.26
CA VAL A 157 -11.29 16.44 -10.41
C VAL A 157 -10.02 16.58 -9.57
N THR A 158 -8.90 16.88 -10.22
CA THR A 158 -7.62 17.13 -9.55
C THR A 158 -7.28 18.62 -9.67
N ILE A 159 -7.02 19.27 -8.55
CA ILE A 159 -6.62 20.68 -8.48
C ILE A 159 -5.16 20.76 -8.07
N VAL A 160 -4.32 21.36 -8.90
CA VAL A 160 -2.93 21.72 -8.60
C VAL A 160 -2.90 23.16 -8.10
N LEU A 161 -2.44 23.38 -6.86
CA LEU A 161 -2.42 24.72 -6.27
C LEU A 161 -1.25 25.58 -6.77
N GLY A 162 -0.20 24.97 -7.31
CA GLY A 162 0.98 25.69 -7.81
C GLY A 162 1.59 26.59 -6.74
N SER A 163 1.84 27.84 -7.09
CA SER A 163 2.36 28.88 -6.19
C SER A 163 1.28 29.60 -5.36
N MET A 164 0.03 29.15 -5.39
CA MET A 164 -1.05 29.77 -4.61
C MET A 164 -0.76 29.75 -3.11
N GLU A 165 -0.89 30.90 -2.47
CA GLU A 165 -0.82 31.03 -1.01
C GLU A 165 -2.15 30.64 -0.37
N LEU A 166 -2.09 30.01 0.81
CA LEU A 166 -3.26 29.48 1.53
C LEU A 166 -3.62 30.33 2.76
N ASP A 167 -3.28 31.61 2.71
CA ASP A 167 -3.39 32.52 3.84
C ASP A 167 -4.84 32.95 4.10
N ASN A 168 -5.69 32.92 3.07
CA ASN A 168 -7.12 33.19 3.20
C ASN A 168 -7.87 31.93 3.69
N PRO A 169 -8.46 31.93 4.90
CA PRO A 169 -9.18 30.78 5.45
C PRO A 169 -10.39 30.34 4.60
N GLU A 170 -10.97 31.24 3.81
CA GLU A 170 -12.10 30.92 2.93
C GLU A 170 -11.73 29.93 1.82
N ILE A 171 -10.46 29.90 1.40
CA ILE A 171 -9.98 28.99 0.35
C ILE A 171 -10.06 27.53 0.81
N LEU A 172 -9.56 27.23 2.02
CA LEU A 172 -9.62 25.87 2.56
C LEU A 172 -11.07 25.44 2.85
N SER A 173 -11.90 26.36 3.33
CA SER A 173 -13.34 26.14 3.48
C SER A 173 -14.03 25.86 2.14
N CYS A 174 -13.63 26.56 1.07
CA CYS A 174 -14.11 26.30 -0.28
C CYS A 174 -13.73 24.89 -0.76
N PHE A 175 -12.46 24.50 -0.66
CA PHE A 175 -12.04 23.15 -1.03
C PHE A 175 -12.73 22.08 -0.19
N SER A 176 -12.97 22.34 1.11
CA SER A 176 -13.69 21.41 1.97
C SER A 176 -15.12 21.20 1.48
N ARG A 177 -15.85 22.27 1.16
CA ARG A 177 -17.19 22.19 0.54
C ARG A 177 -17.16 21.46 -0.80
N MET A 178 -16.16 21.74 -1.65
CA MET A 178 -15.99 21.05 -2.93
C MET A 178 -15.72 19.56 -2.74
N SER A 179 -14.96 19.17 -1.71
CA SER A 179 -14.61 17.77 -1.45
C SER A 179 -15.78 16.91 -0.97
N ASN A 180 -16.83 17.55 -0.47
CA ASN A 180 -18.08 16.92 0.00
C ASN A 180 -19.18 16.87 -1.07
N GLN A 181 -18.92 17.34 -2.30
CA GLN A 181 -19.87 17.20 -3.39
C GLN A 181 -19.90 15.75 -3.91
N LEU A 182 -21.08 15.23 -4.21
CA LEU A 182 -21.25 13.86 -4.72
C LEU A 182 -21.13 13.74 -6.25
N VAL A 183 -21.03 14.87 -6.95
CA VAL A 183 -20.99 14.93 -8.43
C VAL A 183 -19.59 14.71 -9.00
N TYR A 184 -18.54 14.77 -8.19
CA TYR A 184 -17.17 14.45 -8.57
C TYR A 184 -16.33 14.07 -7.34
N ASN A 185 -15.22 13.37 -7.55
CA ASN A 185 -14.22 13.14 -6.50
C ASN A 185 -13.13 14.21 -6.58
N LEU A 186 -12.86 14.90 -5.49
CA LEU A 186 -11.81 15.92 -5.43
C LEU A 186 -10.47 15.34 -4.97
N ARG A 187 -9.39 15.76 -5.63
CA ARG A 187 -7.99 15.60 -5.18
C ARG A 187 -7.27 16.95 -5.26
N LEU A 188 -6.47 17.28 -4.25
CA LEU A 188 -5.56 18.43 -4.27
C LEU A 188 -4.12 17.96 -4.45
N ILE A 189 -3.36 18.64 -5.30
CA ILE A 189 -1.91 18.50 -5.42
C ILE A 189 -1.26 19.77 -4.88
N VAL A 190 -0.41 19.61 -3.86
CA VAL A 190 0.11 20.69 -3.04
C VAL A 190 1.62 20.57 -2.80
N SER A 191 2.26 21.68 -2.44
CA SER A 191 3.63 21.73 -1.95
C SER A 191 3.72 21.18 -0.52
N GLY A 192 4.95 20.91 -0.06
CA GLY A 192 5.19 20.53 1.34
C GLY A 192 4.66 21.59 2.32
N ALA A 193 4.93 22.87 2.04
CA ALA A 193 4.47 23.98 2.87
C ALA A 193 2.93 24.08 2.90
N GLN A 194 2.27 24.00 1.74
CA GLN A 194 0.81 24.00 1.65
C GLN A 194 0.19 22.81 2.39
N LYS A 195 0.81 21.62 2.31
CA LYS A 195 0.35 20.42 3.03
C LYS A 195 0.43 20.60 4.54
N GLU A 196 1.47 21.27 5.03
CA GLU A 196 1.62 21.60 6.45
C GLU A 196 0.56 22.59 6.92
N VAL A 197 0.23 23.60 6.11
CA VAL A 197 -0.88 24.54 6.39
C VAL A 197 -2.23 23.81 6.45
N ILE A 198 -2.51 22.94 5.48
CA ILE A 198 -3.75 22.13 5.49
C ILE A 198 -3.80 21.28 6.76
N ARG A 199 -2.70 20.61 7.11
CA ARG A 199 -2.59 19.71 8.27
C ARG A 199 -2.79 20.43 9.61
N SER A 200 -2.35 21.68 9.73
CA SER A 200 -2.50 22.48 10.96
C SER A 200 -3.86 23.19 11.04
N SER A 201 -4.64 23.18 9.96
CA SER A 201 -5.97 23.81 9.90
C SER A 201 -7.09 22.86 10.36
N PRO A 202 -8.31 23.37 10.62
CA PRO A 202 -9.51 22.55 10.81
C PRO A 202 -9.92 21.71 9.59
N PHE A 203 -9.28 21.90 8.44
CA PHE A 203 -9.54 21.20 7.18
C PHE A 203 -8.47 20.16 6.88
N HIS A 204 -7.83 19.59 7.92
CA HIS A 204 -6.76 18.58 7.79
C HIS A 204 -7.20 17.32 7.05
N ASP A 205 -8.51 17.09 6.90
CA ASP A 205 -9.11 15.95 6.18
C ASP A 205 -9.16 16.13 4.66
N LEU A 206 -8.78 17.30 4.13
CA LEU A 206 -8.73 17.55 2.69
C LEU A 206 -7.83 16.52 1.95
N PRO A 207 -8.27 16.00 0.78
CA PRO A 207 -7.57 14.95 0.05
C PRO A 207 -6.33 15.50 -0.69
N ALA A 208 -5.28 15.82 0.06
CA ALA A 208 -4.08 16.52 -0.42
C ALA A 208 -2.85 15.60 -0.60
N ASN A 209 -2.42 15.47 -1.86
CA ASN A 209 -1.20 14.77 -2.27
C ASN A 209 -0.06 15.75 -2.56
N LEU A 210 1.18 15.31 -2.33
CA LEU A 210 2.35 16.06 -2.79
C LEU A 210 2.58 15.85 -4.29
N TYR A 211 3.29 16.78 -4.93
CA TYR A 211 3.71 16.68 -6.34
C TYR A 211 4.45 15.39 -6.72
N THR A 212 5.01 14.68 -5.75
CA THR A 212 5.83 13.48 -5.95
C THR A 212 5.18 12.20 -5.43
N ASP A 213 4.00 12.26 -4.79
CA ASP A 213 3.36 11.07 -4.21
C ASP A 213 3.07 10.01 -5.29
N LEU A 214 2.67 10.46 -6.49
CA LEU A 214 2.36 9.64 -7.67
C LEU A 214 3.14 10.12 -8.91
N SER A 215 3.35 9.24 -9.89
CA SER A 215 3.91 9.63 -11.19
C SER A 215 2.92 10.49 -11.99
N PRO A 216 3.39 11.38 -12.88
CA PRO A 216 2.53 12.11 -13.81
C PRO A 216 1.57 11.20 -14.58
N HIS A 217 2.08 10.07 -15.09
CA HIS A 217 1.30 9.03 -15.75
C HIS A 217 0.13 8.50 -14.92
N THR A 218 0.39 8.20 -13.65
CA THR A 218 -0.65 7.69 -12.74
C THR A 218 -1.69 8.76 -12.41
N LEU A 219 -1.25 10.01 -12.27
CA LEU A 219 -2.15 11.15 -12.07
C LEU A 219 -3.04 11.38 -13.29
N ALA A 220 -2.49 11.31 -14.51
CA ALA A 220 -3.23 11.44 -15.76
C ALA A 220 -4.33 10.39 -15.89
N ARG A 221 -3.99 9.11 -15.69
CA ARG A 221 -4.96 8.00 -15.76
C ARG A 221 -6.05 8.04 -14.70
N SER A 222 -5.74 8.61 -13.53
CA SER A 222 -6.71 8.72 -12.43
C SER A 222 -7.51 10.02 -12.40
N THR A 223 -7.18 11.01 -13.23
CA THR A 223 -7.84 12.35 -13.27
C THR A 223 -8.64 12.51 -14.54
N ASP A 224 -9.88 13.00 -14.47
CA ASP A 224 -10.70 13.29 -15.66
C ASP A 224 -10.67 14.79 -16.00
N VAL A 225 -10.61 15.65 -14.97
CA VAL A 225 -10.47 17.11 -15.10
C VAL A 225 -9.32 17.60 -14.23
N LEU A 226 -8.34 18.26 -14.83
CA LEU A 226 -7.25 18.96 -14.15
C LEU A 226 -7.55 20.46 -14.10
N VAL A 227 -7.38 21.05 -12.93
CA VAL A 227 -7.40 22.50 -12.72
C VAL A 227 -6.05 22.93 -12.18
N MET A 228 -5.45 23.97 -12.75
CA MET A 228 -4.14 24.47 -12.30
C MET A 228 -4.22 25.93 -11.88
N PHE A 229 -3.79 26.22 -10.66
CA PHE A 229 -3.69 27.55 -10.08
C PHE A 229 -2.23 27.98 -9.86
N GLY A 230 -2.06 29.25 -9.51
CA GLY A 230 -0.77 29.88 -9.24
C GLY A 230 -0.25 30.65 -10.45
N SER A 231 1.04 30.91 -10.47
CA SER A 231 1.75 31.52 -11.60
C SER A 231 2.63 30.48 -12.27
N GLY A 232 2.49 30.34 -13.59
CA GLY A 232 3.21 29.36 -14.39
C GLY A 232 2.78 27.92 -14.12
N ILE A 233 3.57 26.98 -14.64
CA ILE A 233 3.42 25.55 -14.39
C ILE A 233 4.34 25.13 -13.26
N ALA A 234 3.82 24.39 -12.29
CA ALA A 234 4.55 23.91 -11.11
C ALA A 234 5.53 22.75 -11.43
N GLY A 235 6.55 23.05 -12.23
CA GLY A 235 7.63 22.15 -12.58
C GLY A 235 7.29 21.10 -13.66
N VAL A 236 8.31 20.34 -14.04
CA VAL A 236 8.25 19.39 -15.17
C VAL A 236 7.22 18.28 -14.96
N ARG A 237 7.02 17.83 -13.72
CA ARG A 237 6.04 16.78 -13.39
C ARG A 237 4.59 17.23 -13.67
N MET A 238 4.26 18.48 -13.39
CA MET A 238 2.89 19.00 -13.62
C MET A 238 2.67 19.34 -15.10
N ALA A 239 3.72 19.78 -15.80
CA ALA A 239 3.68 19.92 -17.25
C ALA A 239 3.40 18.58 -17.93
N ASP A 240 4.15 17.54 -17.55
CA ASP A 240 3.98 16.19 -18.06
C ASP A 240 2.60 15.60 -17.73
N PHE A 241 2.13 15.76 -16.50
CA PHE A 241 0.78 15.37 -16.10
C PHE A 241 -0.30 16.04 -16.97
N THR A 242 -0.15 17.33 -17.27
CA THR A 242 -1.08 18.06 -18.14
C THR A 242 -1.09 17.49 -19.56
N ILE A 243 0.10 17.22 -20.11
CA ILE A 243 0.27 16.66 -21.45
C ILE A 243 -0.34 15.25 -21.54
N GLU A 244 0.02 14.37 -20.61
CA GLU A 244 -0.49 12.99 -20.55
C GLU A 244 -2.01 12.96 -20.35
N LEU A 245 -2.57 13.86 -19.54
CA LEU A 245 -4.00 13.93 -19.33
C LEU A 245 -4.73 14.28 -20.64
N ILE A 246 -4.29 15.31 -21.36
CA ILE A 246 -4.94 15.74 -22.59
C ILE A 246 -4.79 14.68 -23.69
N ALA A 247 -3.60 14.08 -23.82
CA ALA A 247 -3.34 13.02 -24.78
C ALA A 247 -4.13 11.73 -24.51
N SER A 248 -4.58 11.52 -23.28
CA SER A 248 -5.50 10.45 -22.89
C SER A 248 -6.98 10.89 -22.88
N GLY A 249 -7.31 12.06 -23.44
CA GLY A 249 -8.69 12.55 -23.59
C GLY A 249 -9.30 13.14 -22.32
N GLY A 250 -8.49 13.58 -21.35
CA GLY A 250 -8.93 14.36 -20.20
C GLY A 250 -9.01 15.86 -20.49
N VAL A 251 -9.60 16.61 -19.56
CA VAL A 251 -9.80 18.06 -19.69
C VAL A 251 -8.83 18.82 -18.79
N ALA A 252 -8.12 19.81 -19.33
CA ALA A 252 -7.32 20.74 -18.54
C ALA A 252 -7.99 22.12 -18.47
N ILE A 253 -7.97 22.73 -17.29
CA ILE A 253 -8.50 24.06 -17.00
C ILE A 253 -7.36 24.92 -16.45
N ASP A 254 -7.10 26.01 -17.14
CA ASP A 254 -6.09 26.99 -16.80
C ASP A 254 -6.69 28.10 -15.92
N CYS A 255 -6.41 28.01 -14.63
CA CYS A 255 -6.73 29.03 -13.64
C CYS A 255 -5.48 29.79 -13.19
N THR A 256 -4.35 29.65 -13.90
CA THR A 256 -3.10 30.35 -13.56
C THR A 256 -3.20 31.84 -13.87
N ASP A 257 -2.52 32.68 -13.10
CA ASP A 257 -2.61 34.15 -13.24
C ASP A 257 -2.14 34.63 -14.61
N ASP A 258 -1.16 33.94 -15.20
CA ASP A 258 -0.50 34.23 -16.47
C ASP A 258 -0.99 33.39 -17.65
N GLU A 259 -2.04 32.58 -17.46
CA GLU A 259 -2.61 31.70 -18.50
C GLU A 259 -1.55 30.77 -19.11
N ALA A 260 -0.68 30.22 -18.26
CA ALA A 260 0.51 29.49 -18.64
C ALA A 260 0.25 28.26 -19.53
N ILE A 261 -0.91 27.60 -19.37
CA ILE A 261 -1.28 26.45 -20.19
C ILE A 261 -1.80 26.94 -21.54
N VAL A 262 -2.80 27.81 -21.55
CA VAL A 262 -3.47 28.26 -22.78
C VAL A 262 -2.53 29.08 -23.66
N SER A 263 -1.69 29.94 -23.08
CA SER A 263 -0.70 30.76 -23.81
C SER A 263 0.36 29.91 -24.53
N SER A 264 0.63 28.70 -24.05
CA SER A 264 1.53 27.75 -24.72
C SER A 264 0.88 27.03 -25.92
N GLY A 265 -0.41 27.26 -26.17
CA GLY A 265 -1.16 26.66 -27.28
C GLY A 265 -1.77 25.30 -26.99
N VAL A 266 -1.67 24.82 -25.74
CA VAL A 266 -2.36 23.62 -25.27
C VAL A 266 -3.88 23.81 -25.42
N PRO A 267 -4.64 22.79 -25.88
CA PRO A 267 -6.10 22.87 -25.98
C PRO A 267 -6.78 22.73 -24.60
N ALA A 268 -6.53 23.70 -23.71
CA ALA A 268 -7.12 23.81 -22.38
C ALA A 268 -8.22 24.88 -22.33
N LEU A 269 -9.08 24.81 -21.31
CA LEU A 269 -10.11 25.81 -21.05
C LEU A 269 -9.56 26.92 -20.13
N LEU A 270 -9.95 28.18 -20.37
CA LEU A 270 -9.73 29.25 -19.39
C LEU A 270 -10.75 29.13 -18.25
N GLY A 271 -10.25 29.05 -17.02
CA GLY A 271 -11.05 28.95 -15.80
C GLY A 271 -11.01 30.21 -14.93
N PRO A 272 -11.79 30.22 -13.83
CA PRO A 272 -11.77 31.33 -12.88
C PRO A 272 -10.45 31.37 -12.10
N LYS A 273 -9.85 32.55 -11.93
CA LYS A 273 -8.60 32.73 -11.17
C LYS A 273 -8.75 32.53 -9.66
N THR A 274 -9.99 32.51 -9.16
CA THR A 274 -10.29 32.23 -7.74
C THR A 274 -10.99 30.87 -7.57
N PRO A 275 -10.56 30.04 -6.60
CA PRO A 275 -11.24 28.79 -6.26
C PRO A 275 -12.72 28.97 -5.91
N LEU A 276 -13.12 30.14 -5.40
CA LEU A 276 -14.49 30.42 -4.97
C LEU A 276 -15.53 30.27 -6.09
N ALA A 277 -15.14 30.56 -7.33
CA ALA A 277 -16.02 30.43 -8.51
C ALA A 277 -15.86 29.08 -9.23
N LEU A 278 -14.90 28.25 -8.83
CA LEU A 278 -14.54 27.02 -9.54
C LEU A 278 -15.66 25.98 -9.49
N ALA A 279 -16.28 25.78 -8.33
CA ALA A 279 -17.33 24.77 -8.16
C ALA A 279 -18.51 24.98 -9.14
N GLY A 280 -18.99 26.23 -9.26
CA GLY A 280 -20.06 26.59 -10.20
C GLY A 280 -19.63 26.51 -11.66
N TYR A 281 -18.37 26.83 -11.96
CA TYR A 281 -17.81 26.67 -13.31
C TYR A 281 -17.74 25.20 -13.73
N LEU A 282 -17.26 24.32 -12.84
CA LEU A 282 -17.16 22.89 -13.09
C LEU A 282 -18.53 22.28 -13.39
N THR A 283 -19.50 22.48 -12.50
CA THR A 283 -20.84 21.89 -12.63
C THR A 283 -21.64 22.50 -13.77
N GLY A 284 -21.51 23.81 -14.00
CA GLY A 284 -22.28 24.51 -15.03
C GLY A 284 -21.74 24.39 -16.45
N LYS A 285 -20.42 24.21 -16.64
CA LYS A 285 -19.78 24.29 -17.97
C LYS A 285 -18.95 23.08 -18.37
N VAL A 286 -18.32 22.39 -17.41
CA VAL A 286 -17.28 21.40 -17.72
C VAL A 286 -17.81 19.98 -17.60
N LEU A 287 -18.33 19.59 -16.44
CA LEU A 287 -18.56 18.17 -16.11
C LEU A 287 -19.58 17.50 -17.04
N GLY A 288 -20.59 18.23 -17.52
CA GLY A 288 -21.56 17.74 -18.50
C GLY A 288 -21.05 17.66 -19.94
N ASN A 289 -19.93 18.30 -20.25
CA ASN A 289 -19.40 18.45 -21.61
C ASN A 289 -18.01 17.83 -21.82
N THR A 290 -17.51 17.05 -20.85
CA THR A 290 -16.12 16.54 -20.86
C THR A 290 -15.77 15.79 -22.14
N SER A 291 -16.66 14.94 -22.66
CA SER A 291 -16.44 14.21 -23.92
C SER A 291 -16.31 15.14 -25.13
N GLN A 292 -17.13 16.20 -25.20
CA GLN A 292 -17.08 17.17 -26.31
C GLN A 292 -15.81 18.02 -26.25
N ILE A 293 -15.42 18.45 -25.04
CA ILE A 293 -14.18 19.20 -24.82
C ILE A 293 -12.97 18.34 -25.22
N ALA A 294 -12.95 17.08 -24.81
CA ALA A 294 -11.89 16.13 -25.17
C ALA A 294 -11.82 15.90 -26.68
N GLU A 295 -12.97 15.69 -27.35
CA GLU A 295 -13.01 15.53 -28.80
C GLU A 295 -12.44 16.77 -29.52
N GLN A 296 -12.78 17.98 -29.07
CA GLN A 296 -12.22 19.19 -29.64
C GLN A 296 -10.70 19.28 -29.44
N ALA A 297 -10.19 18.88 -28.28
CA ALA A 297 -8.77 18.85 -27.99
C ALA A 297 -8.00 17.88 -28.91
N THR A 298 -8.60 16.73 -29.27
CA THR A 298 -7.96 15.76 -30.20
C THR A 298 -7.68 16.32 -31.60
N ARG A 299 -8.42 17.36 -32.01
CA ARG A 299 -8.25 18.03 -33.31
C ARG A 299 -7.14 19.10 -33.29
N SER A 300 -6.53 19.35 -32.12
CA SER A 300 -5.48 20.36 -31.97
C SER A 300 -4.17 19.91 -32.59
N GLN A 301 -3.59 20.75 -33.46
CA GLN A 301 -2.23 20.54 -33.99
C GLN A 301 -1.16 20.51 -32.89
N TRP A 302 -1.41 21.19 -31.76
CA TRP A 302 -0.50 21.16 -30.62
C TRP A 302 -0.35 19.74 -30.06
N LEU A 303 -1.44 18.97 -30.00
CA LEU A 303 -1.39 17.61 -29.48
C LEU A 303 -0.51 16.70 -30.34
N HIS A 304 -0.60 16.81 -31.67
CA HIS A 304 0.28 16.09 -32.59
C HIS A 304 1.77 16.49 -32.47
N SER A 305 2.08 17.66 -31.93
CA SER A 305 3.48 18.10 -31.72
C SER A 305 4.15 17.43 -30.53
N VAL A 306 3.35 16.93 -29.57
CA VAL A 306 3.84 16.25 -28.36
C VAL A 306 3.72 14.72 -28.45
N ASP A 307 3.37 14.17 -29.62
CA ASP A 307 3.32 12.73 -29.84
C ASP A 307 4.72 12.10 -29.76
N ILE A 308 4.89 11.14 -28.85
CA ILE A 308 6.16 10.45 -28.62
C ILE A 308 6.69 9.72 -29.86
N SER A 309 5.83 9.32 -30.79
CA SER A 309 6.25 8.70 -32.06
C SER A 309 7.18 9.60 -32.89
N ARG A 310 7.10 10.93 -32.72
CA ARG A 310 8.03 11.88 -33.35
C ARG A 310 9.42 11.78 -32.76
N LEU A 311 9.52 11.64 -31.43
CA LEU A 311 10.80 11.41 -30.76
C LEU A 311 11.37 10.04 -31.13
N GLU A 312 10.53 9.00 -31.18
CA GLU A 312 10.94 7.67 -31.61
C GLU A 312 11.52 7.70 -33.03
N ALA A 313 10.84 8.34 -33.98
CA ALA A 313 11.30 8.49 -35.35
C ALA A 313 12.62 9.27 -35.44
N ALA A 314 12.73 10.40 -34.75
CA ALA A 314 13.95 11.21 -34.72
C ALA A 314 15.14 10.47 -34.06
N ALA A 315 14.85 9.61 -33.08
CA ALA A 315 15.83 8.79 -32.39
C ALA A 315 16.15 7.47 -33.11
N GLY A 316 15.42 7.11 -34.17
CA GLY A 316 15.55 5.82 -34.85
C GLY A 316 15.06 4.62 -34.02
N LEU A 317 14.24 4.86 -33.00
CA LEU A 317 13.65 3.82 -32.18
C LEU A 317 12.46 3.17 -32.92
N ARG A 318 12.33 1.85 -32.76
CA ARG A 318 11.19 1.08 -33.26
C ARG A 318 10.42 0.49 -32.09
N PRO A 319 9.12 0.81 -31.92
CA PRO A 319 8.33 0.28 -30.83
C PRO A 319 8.31 -1.24 -30.88
N LYS A 320 8.59 -1.88 -29.75
CA LYS A 320 8.35 -3.32 -29.62
C LYS A 320 6.85 -3.51 -29.40
N THR A 321 6.17 -4.19 -30.33
CA THR A 321 4.76 -4.55 -30.14
C THR A 321 4.65 -5.48 -28.94
N ARG A 322 4.24 -4.94 -27.78
CA ARG A 322 4.02 -5.73 -26.58
C ARG A 322 2.66 -6.37 -26.68
N GLN A 323 2.62 -7.66 -27.01
CA GLN A 323 1.40 -8.44 -26.81
C GLN A 323 1.19 -8.57 -25.29
N PRO A 324 0.06 -8.09 -24.74
CA PRO A 324 -0.27 -8.40 -23.36
C PRO A 324 -0.32 -9.92 -23.23
N LYS A 325 0.49 -10.49 -22.32
CA LYS A 325 0.35 -11.91 -21.99
C LYS A 325 -0.99 -12.04 -21.27
N GLU A 326 -2.01 -12.53 -21.99
CA GLU A 326 -3.27 -12.89 -21.37
C GLU A 326 -2.98 -13.94 -20.30
N ARG A 327 -3.29 -13.54 -19.07
CA ARG A 327 -3.09 -14.36 -17.90
C ARG A 327 -4.36 -14.24 -17.08
N SER A 328 -4.85 -15.37 -16.58
CA SER A 328 -6.05 -15.40 -15.76
C SER A 328 -5.94 -14.38 -14.62
N GLN A 329 -7.01 -13.62 -14.40
CA GLN A 329 -7.08 -12.66 -13.31
C GLN A 329 -6.74 -13.34 -11.98
N ARG A 330 -5.92 -12.67 -11.18
CA ARG A 330 -5.44 -13.16 -9.89
C ARG A 330 -6.18 -12.48 -8.76
N THR A 331 -6.45 -13.23 -7.70
CA THR A 331 -6.82 -12.67 -6.39
C THR A 331 -5.66 -12.87 -5.43
N LEU A 332 -4.95 -11.79 -5.12
CA LEU A 332 -3.79 -11.81 -4.23
C LEU A 332 -4.16 -11.31 -2.83
N PHE A 333 -3.96 -12.15 -1.82
CA PHE A 333 -4.09 -11.78 -0.42
C PHE A 333 -2.76 -11.24 0.11
N TYR A 334 -2.80 -10.06 0.72
CA TYR A 334 -1.67 -9.46 1.41
C TYR A 334 -2.01 -9.21 2.88
N PRO A 335 -1.79 -10.20 3.77
CA PRO A 335 -1.86 -10.00 5.20
C PRO A 335 -0.61 -9.27 5.71
N THR A 336 -0.82 -8.25 6.53
CA THR A 336 0.29 -7.57 7.23
C THR A 336 0.96 -8.47 8.26
N ASN A 337 2.26 -8.27 8.50
CA ASN A 337 2.97 -8.88 9.62
C ASN A 337 2.72 -8.03 10.87
N GLY A 338 1.64 -8.31 11.59
CA GLY A 338 1.39 -7.72 12.90
C GLY A 338 2.21 -8.43 13.99
N VAL A 339 1.63 -8.51 15.19
CA VAL A 339 2.13 -9.36 16.26
C VAL A 339 1.51 -10.76 16.09
N GLY A 340 2.33 -11.73 15.68
CA GLY A 340 1.91 -13.11 15.45
C GLY A 340 1.33 -13.37 14.05
N LEU A 341 0.48 -14.40 13.93
CA LEU A 341 0.00 -14.95 12.65
C LEU A 341 -1.46 -14.61 12.32
N GLY A 342 -2.07 -13.74 13.11
CA GLY A 342 -3.52 -13.55 13.10
C GLY A 342 -4.10 -13.04 11.77
N HIS A 343 -3.41 -12.14 11.09
CA HIS A 343 -3.85 -11.64 9.77
C HIS A 343 -3.78 -12.73 8.70
N ALA A 344 -2.67 -13.48 8.65
CA ALA A 344 -2.50 -14.56 7.68
C ALA A 344 -3.51 -15.69 7.90
N GLN A 345 -3.78 -16.07 9.15
CA GLN A 345 -4.78 -17.09 9.48
C GLN A 345 -6.17 -16.69 8.97
N ARG A 346 -6.60 -15.46 9.27
CA ARG A 346 -7.90 -14.93 8.83
C ARG A 346 -8.01 -14.83 7.31
N CYS A 347 -7.00 -14.29 6.64
CA CYS A 347 -6.98 -14.27 5.18
C CYS A 347 -7.07 -15.68 4.59
N THR A 348 -6.45 -16.69 5.21
CA THR A 348 -6.52 -18.07 4.73
C THR A 348 -7.93 -18.66 4.89
N VAL A 349 -8.62 -18.34 5.99
CA VAL A 349 -10.02 -18.72 6.20
C VAL A 349 -10.92 -18.10 5.12
N ILE A 350 -10.74 -16.82 4.80
CA ILE A 350 -11.49 -16.15 3.72
C ILE A 350 -11.14 -16.78 2.37
N ALA A 351 -9.85 -16.98 2.07
CA ALA A 351 -9.39 -17.52 0.80
C ALA A 351 -9.95 -18.93 0.53
N LYS A 352 -10.10 -19.77 1.57
CA LYS A 352 -10.72 -21.09 1.47
C LYS A 352 -12.22 -21.07 1.25
N ALA A 353 -12.90 -19.98 1.61
CA ALA A 353 -14.32 -19.80 1.38
C ALA A 353 -14.63 -19.19 0.00
N LEU A 354 -13.60 -18.85 -0.79
CA LEU A 354 -13.80 -18.32 -2.15
C LEU A 354 -14.43 -19.36 -3.08
N PRO A 355 -15.23 -18.91 -4.08
CA PRO A 355 -15.68 -19.76 -5.17
C PRO A 355 -14.52 -20.47 -5.89
N GLY A 356 -14.75 -21.71 -6.33
CA GLY A 356 -13.70 -22.59 -6.87
C GLY A 356 -13.08 -22.13 -8.21
N ASP A 357 -13.67 -21.16 -8.90
CA ASP A 357 -13.12 -20.51 -10.09
C ASP A 357 -12.11 -19.39 -9.76
N ILE A 358 -11.98 -19.02 -8.49
CA ILE A 358 -11.01 -18.05 -8.00
C ILE A 358 -9.87 -18.80 -7.31
N SER A 359 -8.69 -18.80 -7.94
CA SER A 359 -7.47 -19.33 -7.32
C SER A 359 -6.76 -18.24 -6.52
N PRO A 360 -6.75 -18.29 -5.17
CA PRO A 360 -6.04 -17.32 -4.36
C PRO A 360 -4.53 -17.53 -4.42
N ILE A 361 -3.77 -16.44 -4.33
CA ILE A 361 -2.34 -16.43 -4.06
C ILE A 361 -2.06 -15.47 -2.91
N PHE A 362 -0.99 -15.68 -2.15
CA PHE A 362 -0.59 -14.78 -1.07
C PHE A 362 0.67 -14.01 -1.41
N ALA A 363 0.79 -12.78 -0.92
CA ALA A 363 2.06 -12.15 -0.63
C ALA A 363 2.23 -12.11 0.88
N ALA A 364 3.09 -12.96 1.43
CA ALA A 364 3.19 -13.13 2.88
C ALA A 364 4.63 -13.01 3.38
N PHE A 365 4.77 -12.49 4.59
CA PHE A 365 6.06 -12.43 5.27
C PHE A 365 6.56 -13.83 5.64
N PRO A 366 7.88 -14.03 5.81
CA PRO A 366 8.47 -15.36 6.00
C PRO A 366 7.84 -16.18 7.13
N SER A 367 7.44 -15.54 8.24
CA SER A 367 6.73 -16.17 9.37
C SER A 367 5.37 -16.78 8.98
N CYS A 368 4.70 -16.23 7.96
CA CYS A 368 3.39 -16.66 7.51
C CYS A 368 3.45 -17.67 6.34
N VAL A 369 4.58 -17.76 5.63
CA VAL A 369 4.70 -18.63 4.44
C VAL A 369 4.40 -20.11 4.75
N PRO A 370 4.94 -20.73 5.82
CA PRO A 370 4.62 -22.12 6.13
C PRO A 370 3.14 -22.34 6.46
N LEU A 371 2.50 -21.39 7.14
CA LEU A 371 1.06 -21.43 7.44
C LEU A 371 0.24 -21.47 6.15
N VAL A 372 0.50 -20.55 5.22
CA VAL A 372 -0.24 -20.46 3.95
C VAL A 372 -0.01 -21.72 3.09
N ARG A 373 1.23 -22.22 3.02
CA ARG A 373 1.55 -23.42 2.23
C ARG A 373 0.92 -24.71 2.78
N ARG A 374 0.80 -24.84 4.11
CA ARG A 374 0.10 -26.00 4.73
C ARG A 374 -1.36 -26.08 4.32
N GLU A 375 -1.95 -24.96 3.96
CA GLU A 375 -3.33 -24.84 3.50
C GLU A 375 -3.46 -25.05 1.97
N GLY A 376 -2.35 -25.37 1.29
CA GLY A 376 -2.31 -25.67 -0.14
C GLY A 376 -2.29 -24.44 -1.05
N ILE A 377 -2.00 -23.25 -0.51
CA ILE A 377 -2.07 -21.98 -1.25
C ILE A 377 -0.67 -21.48 -1.60
N ASP A 378 -0.50 -21.02 -2.84
CA ASP A 378 0.74 -20.43 -3.31
C ASP A 378 1.05 -19.10 -2.61
N CYS A 379 2.34 -18.82 -2.41
CA CYS A 379 2.78 -17.63 -1.72
C CYS A 379 4.05 -17.03 -2.32
N ILE A 380 4.00 -15.74 -2.61
CA ILE A 380 5.14 -14.87 -2.89
C ILE A 380 5.71 -14.43 -1.52
N PRO A 381 6.95 -14.79 -1.18
CA PRO A 381 7.54 -14.35 0.07
C PRO A 381 7.76 -12.82 0.02
N LEU A 382 7.57 -12.14 1.14
CA LEU A 382 7.91 -10.73 1.36
C LEU A 382 9.16 -10.60 2.23
N VAL A 383 9.66 -9.38 2.38
CA VAL A 383 10.84 -9.08 3.22
C VAL A 383 10.39 -8.28 4.44
N GLN A 384 10.80 -8.75 5.62
CA GLN A 384 10.52 -8.06 6.88
C GLN A 384 11.37 -6.80 7.00
N ARG A 385 10.85 -5.80 7.72
CA ARG A 385 11.65 -4.63 8.09
C ARG A 385 12.79 -5.08 9.02
N THR A 386 13.99 -4.61 8.74
CA THR A 386 15.18 -4.82 9.58
C THR A 386 15.47 -3.58 10.41
N ASP A 387 16.16 -3.73 11.54
CA ASP A 387 16.58 -2.62 12.39
C ASP A 387 17.77 -1.81 11.81
N MET A 388 18.25 -2.17 10.62
CA MET A 388 19.28 -1.44 9.89
C MET A 388 18.79 -0.03 9.55
N THR A 389 19.49 0.98 10.07
CA THR A 389 19.09 2.40 10.07
C THR A 389 19.12 3.07 8.70
N ASP A 390 19.88 2.53 7.75
CA ASP A 390 20.26 3.27 6.55
C ASP A 390 19.15 3.36 5.49
N ASN A 391 18.10 2.54 5.60
CA ASN A 391 16.99 2.53 4.65
C ASN A 391 15.65 2.19 5.33
N ALA A 392 15.13 3.11 6.13
CA ALA A 392 13.90 2.94 6.92
C ALA A 392 12.66 2.45 6.15
N ASN A 393 12.64 2.58 4.80
CA ASN A 393 11.52 2.17 3.93
C ASN A 393 11.88 1.13 2.86
N GLY A 394 13.10 0.57 2.86
CA GLY A 394 13.56 -0.33 1.78
C GLY A 394 12.69 -1.58 1.62
N ASN A 395 12.16 -2.11 2.73
CA ASN A 395 11.27 -3.27 2.71
C ASN A 395 9.92 -2.97 2.03
N ASP A 396 9.38 -1.77 2.20
CA ASP A 396 8.11 -1.34 1.60
C ASP A 396 8.29 -1.09 0.09
N VAL A 397 9.43 -0.52 -0.33
CA VAL A 397 9.78 -0.37 -1.76
C VAL A 397 9.95 -1.73 -2.44
N LEU A 398 10.62 -2.68 -1.79
CA LEU A 398 10.74 -4.04 -2.33
C LEU A 398 9.39 -4.75 -2.40
N THR A 399 8.52 -4.55 -1.39
CA THR A 399 7.15 -5.05 -1.40
C THR A 399 6.37 -4.48 -2.58
N TYR A 400 6.46 -3.17 -2.82
CA TYR A 400 5.89 -2.52 -3.99
C TYR A 400 6.38 -3.14 -5.31
N ARG A 401 7.68 -3.40 -5.44
CA ARG A 401 8.24 -4.04 -6.64
C ARG A 401 7.72 -5.46 -6.84
N ARG A 402 7.64 -6.26 -5.77
CA ARG A 402 7.11 -7.63 -5.83
C ARG A 402 5.62 -7.65 -6.18
N LEU A 403 4.81 -6.82 -5.54
CA LEU A 403 3.39 -6.69 -5.85
C LEU A 403 3.17 -6.20 -7.28
N GLY A 404 3.91 -5.16 -7.70
CA GLY A 404 3.81 -4.60 -9.04
C GLY A 404 4.31 -5.52 -10.15
N ALA A 405 5.16 -6.51 -9.85
CA ALA A 405 5.56 -7.56 -10.78
C ALA A 405 4.57 -8.73 -10.81
N ALA A 406 3.85 -8.97 -9.71
CA ALA A 406 2.89 -10.06 -9.58
C ALA A 406 1.49 -9.70 -10.12
N LEU A 407 1.13 -8.42 -10.08
CA LEU A 407 -0.22 -7.94 -10.37
C LEU A 407 -0.27 -7.09 -11.65
N GLN A 408 -1.37 -7.23 -12.39
CA GLN A 408 -1.70 -6.46 -13.58
C GLN A 408 -3.10 -5.84 -13.48
N ALA A 409 -3.47 -5.01 -14.46
CA ALA A 409 -4.80 -4.41 -14.52
C ALA A 409 -5.90 -5.47 -14.52
N GLY A 410 -6.92 -5.28 -13.69
CA GLY A 410 -8.02 -6.22 -13.49
C GLY A 410 -7.75 -7.33 -12.48
N ASP A 411 -6.54 -7.46 -11.92
CA ASP A 411 -6.31 -8.34 -10.76
C ASP A 411 -6.92 -7.73 -9.48
N THR A 412 -7.27 -8.60 -8.53
CA THR A 412 -7.80 -8.21 -7.22
C THR A 412 -6.73 -8.31 -6.14
N LEU A 413 -6.53 -7.25 -5.38
CA LEU A 413 -5.71 -7.21 -4.18
C LEU A 413 -6.60 -7.18 -2.93
N VAL A 414 -6.51 -8.21 -2.10
CA VAL A 414 -7.15 -8.26 -0.77
C VAL A 414 -6.12 -7.94 0.29
N PHE A 415 -6.17 -6.73 0.84
CA PHE A 415 -5.22 -6.27 1.86
C PHE A 415 -5.82 -6.42 3.26
N ASP A 416 -5.09 -7.02 4.20
CA ASP A 416 -5.52 -7.14 5.60
C ASP A 416 -4.50 -6.51 6.55
N GLY A 417 -4.86 -5.35 7.11
CA GLY A 417 -4.01 -4.60 8.05
C GLY A 417 -4.66 -3.33 8.56
N GLY A 418 -4.16 -2.84 9.70
CA GLY A 418 -4.63 -1.58 10.30
C GLY A 418 -4.13 -0.31 9.59
N HIS A 419 -2.98 -0.39 8.91
CA HIS A 419 -2.37 0.74 8.22
C HIS A 419 -2.07 0.40 6.75
N VAL A 420 -2.61 1.18 5.82
CA VAL A 420 -2.38 1.01 4.38
C VAL A 420 -1.02 1.60 4.00
N PHE A 421 -0.05 0.74 3.66
CA PHE A 421 1.30 1.15 3.25
C PHE A 421 1.35 1.84 1.89
N ASP A 422 2.46 2.52 1.59
CA ASP A 422 2.64 3.19 0.28
C ASP A 422 2.72 2.17 -0.84
N SER A 423 3.32 0.99 -0.58
CA SER A 423 3.35 -0.11 -1.55
C SER A 423 1.96 -0.52 -2.01
N VAL A 424 1.03 -0.70 -1.06
CA VAL A 424 -0.38 -1.06 -1.32
C VAL A 424 -1.09 0.07 -2.04
N TYR A 425 -1.03 1.29 -1.49
CA TYR A 425 -1.69 2.45 -2.06
C TYR A 425 -1.25 2.70 -3.51
N ARG A 426 0.05 2.67 -3.76
CA ARG A 426 0.63 2.92 -5.09
C ARG A 426 0.31 1.78 -6.05
N VAL A 427 0.48 0.51 -5.66
CA VAL A 427 0.23 -0.60 -6.59
C VAL A 427 -1.23 -0.66 -7.04
N ILE A 428 -2.19 -0.37 -6.15
CA ILE A 428 -3.62 -0.29 -6.51
C ILE A 428 -3.84 0.73 -7.62
N LEU A 429 -3.33 1.95 -7.44
CA LEU A 429 -3.52 3.05 -8.40
C LEU A 429 -2.75 2.84 -9.70
N GLU A 430 -1.48 2.43 -9.60
CA GLU A 430 -0.58 2.32 -10.76
C GLU A 430 -0.84 1.08 -11.62
N ARG A 431 -1.33 -0.01 -11.02
CA ARG A 431 -1.74 -1.21 -11.75
C ARG A 431 -3.23 -1.23 -12.07
N ASN A 432 -4.01 -0.25 -11.62
CA ASN A 432 -5.47 -0.21 -11.79
C ASN A 432 -6.13 -1.51 -11.29
N LEU A 433 -5.83 -1.86 -10.04
CA LEU A 433 -6.33 -3.09 -9.41
C LEU A 433 -7.77 -2.93 -8.94
N SER A 434 -8.45 -4.05 -8.82
CA SER A 434 -9.55 -4.19 -7.87
C SER A 434 -8.99 -4.36 -6.47
N ALA A 435 -9.52 -3.62 -5.49
CA ALA A 435 -8.91 -3.56 -4.18
C ALA A 435 -9.95 -3.73 -3.07
N VAL A 436 -9.72 -4.71 -2.19
CA VAL A 436 -10.52 -4.99 -1.01
C VAL A 436 -9.68 -4.79 0.24
N TRP A 437 -10.18 -4.01 1.19
CA TRP A 437 -9.53 -3.85 2.50
C TRP A 437 -10.28 -4.64 3.56
N VAL A 438 -9.61 -5.62 4.18
CA VAL A 438 -10.08 -6.25 5.41
C VAL A 438 -9.54 -5.46 6.60
N ARG A 439 -10.44 -4.80 7.33
CA ARG A 439 -10.10 -3.88 8.43
C ARG A 439 -10.93 -4.18 9.67
N ARG A 440 -10.27 -4.54 10.77
CA ARG A 440 -10.92 -4.78 12.07
C ARG A 440 -11.46 -3.48 12.67
N GLY A 441 -12.52 -3.58 13.47
CA GLY A 441 -13.18 -2.43 14.10
C GLY A 441 -12.46 -1.92 15.35
N LEU A 442 -12.15 -2.76 16.33
CA LEU A 442 -11.85 -2.34 17.72
C LEU A 442 -10.51 -1.58 17.91
N PHE A 443 -10.42 -0.35 17.43
CA PHE A 443 -9.25 0.53 17.58
C PHE A 443 -9.27 1.28 18.91
N PRO A 444 -8.11 1.50 19.55
CA PRO A 444 -8.00 2.39 20.70
C PRO A 444 -8.42 3.82 20.31
N ASP A 445 -8.99 4.57 21.25
CA ASP A 445 -9.34 5.98 21.05
C ASP A 445 -8.10 6.81 20.68
N GLY A 446 -8.07 7.38 19.46
CA GLY A 446 -6.91 8.14 19.02
C GLY A 446 -6.88 8.63 17.57
N ARG A 447 -5.84 9.43 17.26
CA ARG A 447 -5.60 10.25 16.04
C ARG A 447 -5.44 9.46 14.73
N SER A 448 -5.39 8.13 14.76
CA SER A 448 -5.17 7.27 13.57
C SER A 448 -6.34 7.26 12.57
N ARG A 449 -7.52 7.78 12.98
CA ARG A 449 -8.75 7.81 12.18
C ARG A 449 -8.59 8.55 10.84
N HIS A 450 -7.91 9.69 10.80
CA HIS A 450 -7.88 10.59 9.64
C HIS A 450 -7.08 10.05 8.44
N ARG A 451 -5.87 9.50 8.66
CA ARG A 451 -5.04 8.93 7.58
C ARG A 451 -5.66 7.66 6.97
N MET A 452 -6.38 6.89 7.78
CA MET A 452 -7.06 5.68 7.34
C MET A 452 -8.20 5.98 6.37
N VAL A 453 -9.02 7.01 6.67
CA VAL A 453 -10.16 7.41 5.81
C VAL A 453 -9.71 7.91 4.43
N GLN A 454 -8.60 8.65 4.34
CA GLN A 454 -8.10 9.12 3.03
C GLN A 454 -7.61 7.98 2.13
N ARG A 455 -6.93 6.98 2.70
CA ARG A 455 -6.45 5.81 1.96
C ARG A 455 -7.54 4.78 1.72
N GLU A 456 -8.63 4.82 2.46
CA GLU A 456 -9.81 3.97 2.21
C GLU A 456 -10.36 4.14 0.79
N LYS A 457 -10.32 5.38 0.25
CA LYS A 457 -10.91 5.72 -1.05
C LYS A 457 -10.30 5.01 -2.26
N VAL A 458 -9.13 4.37 -2.12
CA VAL A 458 -8.57 3.55 -3.22
C VAL A 458 -9.09 2.12 -3.23
N PHE A 459 -9.82 1.70 -2.19
CA PHE A 459 -10.43 0.37 -2.11
C PHE A 459 -11.85 0.42 -2.65
N ASP A 460 -12.18 -0.52 -3.53
CA ASP A 460 -13.53 -0.69 -4.06
C ASP A 460 -14.48 -1.22 -2.98
N ARG A 461 -13.96 -2.01 -2.02
CA ARG A 461 -14.70 -2.56 -0.88
C ARG A 461 -13.87 -2.54 0.40
N VAL A 462 -14.53 -2.29 1.53
CA VAL A 462 -13.97 -2.43 2.88
C VAL A 462 -14.79 -3.47 3.62
N ILE A 463 -14.17 -4.59 3.97
CA ILE A 463 -14.78 -5.64 4.78
C ILE A 463 -14.37 -5.41 6.23
N VAL A 464 -15.35 -5.31 7.13
CA VAL A 464 -15.15 -5.10 8.55
C VAL A 464 -15.62 -6.34 9.30
N PRO A 465 -14.70 -7.26 9.66
CA PRO A 465 -15.02 -8.39 10.52
C PRO A 465 -15.47 -7.88 11.90
N SER A 466 -16.64 -8.33 12.35
CA SER A 466 -17.17 -7.95 13.66
C SER A 466 -16.45 -8.68 14.79
N GLU A 467 -16.57 -8.10 15.98
CA GLU A 467 -16.39 -8.76 17.27
C GLU A 467 -17.63 -9.60 17.62
N ALA A 468 -17.53 -10.40 18.69
CA ALA A 468 -18.62 -11.27 19.13
C ALA A 468 -19.83 -10.53 19.73
N PHE A 469 -19.64 -9.29 20.22
CA PHE A 469 -20.67 -8.52 20.91
C PHE A 469 -20.84 -7.13 20.29
N ASP A 470 -22.09 -6.67 20.17
CA ASP A 470 -22.46 -5.44 19.46
C ASP A 470 -21.81 -4.19 20.05
N GLU A 471 -21.65 -4.11 21.37
CA GLU A 471 -21.01 -2.97 22.03
C GLU A 471 -19.52 -2.84 21.72
N LEU A 472 -18.90 -3.80 21.04
CA LEU A 472 -17.51 -3.74 20.58
C LEU A 472 -17.40 -3.32 19.10
N ASN A 473 -18.52 -3.24 18.37
CA ASN A 473 -18.58 -3.03 16.93
C ASN A 473 -18.82 -1.56 16.56
N ASP A 474 -17.94 -0.67 17.01
CA ASP A 474 -18.00 0.74 16.66
C ASP A 474 -17.92 0.95 15.13
N THR A 475 -18.70 1.88 14.60
CA THR A 475 -18.68 2.21 13.16
C THR A 475 -17.70 3.35 12.88
N TYR A 476 -16.68 3.09 12.05
CA TYR A 476 -15.60 4.07 11.76
C TYR A 476 -15.67 4.69 10.36
N SER A 477 -16.27 4.00 9.40
CA SER A 477 -16.49 4.55 8.06
C SER A 477 -17.88 4.16 7.56
N HIS A 478 -18.39 4.98 6.66
CA HIS A 478 -19.73 4.87 6.10
C HIS A 478 -19.65 4.86 4.58
N GLY A 479 -20.63 4.25 3.93
CA GLY A 479 -20.73 4.16 2.47
C GLY A 479 -21.14 2.78 2.03
N SER A 480 -21.65 2.68 0.79
CA SER A 480 -22.09 1.39 0.21
C SER A 480 -20.94 0.42 -0.08
N HIS A 481 -19.70 0.90 -0.04
CA HIS A 481 -18.48 0.10 -0.19
C HIS A 481 -18.03 -0.54 1.13
N VAL A 482 -18.63 -0.16 2.27
CA VAL A 482 -18.28 -0.71 3.60
C VAL A 482 -19.25 -1.83 3.96
N HIS A 483 -18.70 -3.00 4.27
CA HIS A 483 -19.44 -4.22 4.55
C HIS A 483 -19.05 -4.78 5.92
N ASN A 484 -19.95 -4.68 6.89
CA ASN A 484 -19.80 -5.40 8.14
C ASN A 484 -20.17 -6.87 7.92
N VAL A 485 -19.31 -7.77 8.37
CA VAL A 485 -19.51 -9.22 8.31
C VAL A 485 -19.32 -9.81 9.69
N GLY A 486 -19.84 -11.02 9.92
CA GLY A 486 -19.64 -11.72 11.19
C GLY A 486 -18.15 -11.97 11.52
N PRO A 487 -17.84 -12.49 12.72
CA PRO A 487 -16.45 -12.71 13.11
C PRO A 487 -15.73 -13.70 12.19
N ILE A 488 -14.45 -13.45 11.92
CA ILE A 488 -13.65 -14.30 11.01
C ILE A 488 -12.41 -14.82 11.75
N PHE A 489 -12.43 -16.10 12.06
CA PHE A 489 -11.36 -16.83 12.75
C PHE A 489 -11.31 -18.27 12.24
N ARG A 490 -10.27 -19.02 12.60
CA ARG A 490 -10.15 -20.43 12.22
C ARG A 490 -11.08 -21.28 13.08
N GLN A 491 -12.07 -21.90 12.45
CA GLN A 491 -12.86 -22.94 13.11
C GLN A 491 -12.08 -24.26 13.11
N VAL A 492 -12.04 -24.91 14.27
CA VAL A 492 -11.40 -26.20 14.47
C VAL A 492 -12.39 -27.09 15.19
N THR A 493 -12.72 -28.24 14.61
CA THR A 493 -13.50 -29.28 15.28
C THR A 493 -12.53 -30.35 15.76
N GLN A 494 -12.68 -30.78 17.01
CA GLN A 494 -11.90 -31.86 17.61
C GLN A 494 -12.84 -32.71 18.45
N SER A 495 -12.89 -34.00 18.18
CA SER A 495 -13.63 -34.96 19.01
C SER A 495 -12.93 -35.19 20.34
N GLU A 496 -13.69 -35.68 21.34
CA GLU A 496 -13.14 -36.06 22.64
C GLU A 496 -12.04 -37.13 22.50
N GLU A 497 -12.21 -38.07 21.58
CA GLU A 497 -11.20 -39.09 21.29
C GLU A 497 -9.90 -38.47 20.76
N GLU A 498 -9.98 -37.54 19.80
CA GLU A 498 -8.80 -36.83 19.29
C GLU A 498 -8.11 -35.99 20.37
N SER A 499 -8.89 -35.35 21.26
CA SER A 499 -8.36 -34.64 22.44
C SER A 499 -7.62 -35.58 23.38
N ASN A 500 -8.19 -36.74 23.70
CA ASN A 500 -7.56 -37.74 24.57
C ASN A 500 -6.29 -38.31 23.94
N GLN A 501 -6.32 -38.65 22.65
CA GLN A 501 -5.13 -39.09 21.91
C GLN A 501 -4.05 -38.00 21.86
N LEU A 502 -4.42 -36.73 21.74
CA LEU A 502 -3.47 -35.61 21.81
C LEU A 502 -2.84 -35.51 23.20
N ARG A 503 -3.63 -35.65 24.28
CA ARG A 503 -3.11 -35.65 25.66
C ARG A 503 -2.14 -36.81 25.89
N SER A 504 -2.46 -38.03 25.46
CA SER A 504 -1.55 -39.17 25.53
C SER A 504 -0.24 -38.93 24.78
N ARG A 505 -0.30 -38.36 23.57
CA ARG A 505 0.92 -38.00 22.82
C ARG A 505 1.76 -36.91 23.50
N LEU A 506 1.13 -35.96 24.19
CA LEU A 506 1.83 -34.94 24.97
C LEU A 506 2.52 -35.57 26.18
N ALA A 507 1.84 -36.50 26.87
CA ALA A 507 2.40 -37.22 28.01
C ALA A 507 3.63 -38.04 27.61
N GLU A 508 3.53 -38.82 26.52
CA GLU A 508 4.64 -39.57 25.94
C GLU A 508 5.79 -38.65 25.52
N ARG A 509 5.49 -37.59 24.75
CA ARG A 509 6.50 -36.67 24.22
C ARG A 509 7.32 -35.99 25.32
N PHE A 510 6.69 -35.64 26.44
CA PHE A 510 7.34 -34.94 27.54
C PHE A 510 7.73 -35.85 28.70
N GLY A 511 7.46 -37.16 28.60
CA GLY A 511 7.76 -38.15 29.63
C GLY A 511 7.05 -37.85 30.95
N ARG A 512 5.83 -37.33 30.89
CA ARG A 512 5.09 -36.86 32.06
C ARG A 512 3.61 -37.19 31.94
N GLU A 513 3.12 -38.05 32.82
CA GLU A 513 1.68 -38.22 33.02
C GLU A 513 1.09 -36.97 33.68
N PHE A 514 -0.10 -36.56 33.26
CA PHE A 514 -0.80 -35.40 33.81
C PHE A 514 -2.31 -35.60 33.75
N LYS A 515 -3.01 -35.02 34.74
CA LYS A 515 -4.47 -34.90 34.74
C LYS A 515 -4.93 -33.51 34.33
N GLN A 516 -4.14 -32.47 34.60
CA GLN A 516 -4.47 -31.09 34.24
C GLN A 516 -3.52 -30.60 33.14
N LEU A 517 -4.08 -30.03 32.08
CA LEU A 517 -3.37 -29.37 31.01
C LEU A 517 -3.70 -27.88 31.02
N VAL A 518 -2.69 -27.05 31.29
CA VAL A 518 -2.81 -25.59 31.24
C VAL A 518 -2.04 -25.08 30.02
N ILE A 519 -2.64 -24.14 29.28
CA ILE A 519 -1.99 -23.53 28.11
C ILE A 519 -1.87 -22.03 28.29
N SER A 520 -0.66 -21.50 28.17
CA SER A 520 -0.40 -20.06 28.13
C SER A 520 -0.08 -19.56 26.72
N MET A 521 -0.87 -18.59 26.24
CA MET A 521 -0.73 -17.91 24.94
C MET A 521 -0.62 -16.39 25.10
N LEU A 522 0.42 -15.93 25.81
CA LEU A 522 0.66 -14.50 26.04
C LEU A 522 1.47 -13.82 24.91
N GLY A 523 1.66 -14.52 23.78
CA GLY A 523 2.43 -14.05 22.63
C GLY A 523 3.95 -14.14 22.82
N GLY A 524 4.70 -13.78 21.77
CA GLY A 524 6.18 -13.86 21.74
C GLY A 524 6.90 -12.62 22.24
N GLY A 525 6.26 -11.78 23.08
CA GLY A 525 6.90 -10.60 23.69
C GLY A 525 7.17 -9.40 22.77
N VAL A 526 6.67 -9.42 21.51
CA VAL A 526 6.90 -8.32 20.54
C VAL A 526 6.00 -7.11 20.84
N ALA A 527 4.74 -7.35 21.20
CA ALA A 527 3.78 -6.30 21.55
C ALA A 527 4.09 -5.64 22.89
N SER A 528 4.30 -6.50 23.88
CA SER A 528 4.44 -6.17 25.30
C SER A 528 5.23 -7.29 25.96
N ASP A 529 6.18 -6.95 26.84
CA ASP A 529 6.86 -7.95 27.66
C ASP A 529 5.88 -8.54 28.66
N ARG A 530 5.70 -9.87 28.62
CA ARG A 530 4.79 -10.62 29.50
C ARG A 530 5.50 -11.72 30.28
N SER A 531 6.80 -11.56 30.39
CA SER A 531 7.65 -12.61 30.95
C SER A 531 7.44 -12.74 32.45
N ALA A 532 7.17 -11.64 33.16
CA ALA A 532 6.83 -11.68 34.57
C ALA A 532 5.55 -12.51 34.85
N GLN A 533 4.48 -12.30 34.07
CA GLN A 533 3.24 -13.08 34.20
C GLN A 533 3.48 -14.54 33.85
N LEU A 534 4.25 -14.80 32.79
CA LEU A 534 4.58 -16.16 32.39
C LEU A 534 5.40 -16.91 33.45
N GLN A 535 6.38 -16.24 34.08
CA GLN A 535 7.15 -16.80 35.18
C GLN A 535 6.27 -17.04 36.41
N ALA A 536 5.38 -16.11 36.74
CA ALA A 536 4.43 -16.27 37.85
C ALA A 536 3.52 -17.51 37.63
N ILE A 537 2.92 -17.64 36.45
CA ILE A 537 2.11 -18.81 36.07
C ILE A 537 2.94 -20.09 36.15
N SER A 538 4.16 -20.08 35.59
CA SER A 538 5.01 -21.27 35.59
C SER A 538 5.37 -21.70 37.01
N GLY A 539 5.65 -20.75 37.90
CA GLY A 539 5.90 -21.02 39.33
C GLY A 539 4.67 -21.58 40.06
N MET A 540 3.48 -21.01 39.83
CA MET A 540 2.23 -21.50 40.43
C MET A 540 1.89 -22.95 40.04
N LEU A 541 2.37 -23.38 38.88
CA LEU A 541 2.10 -24.71 38.34
C LEU A 541 3.23 -25.71 38.63
N GLU A 542 4.38 -25.27 39.14
CA GLU A 542 5.55 -26.12 39.40
C GLU A 542 5.29 -27.12 40.53
N ASP A 543 4.59 -26.69 41.58
CA ASP A 543 4.29 -27.53 42.75
C ASP A 543 3.13 -28.53 42.51
N ARG A 544 2.56 -28.55 41.30
CA ARG A 544 1.44 -29.43 40.93
C ARG A 544 1.90 -30.69 40.21
N GLU A 545 2.03 -31.80 40.94
CA GLU A 545 2.55 -33.08 40.41
C GLU A 545 1.81 -33.57 39.15
N ASP A 546 0.48 -33.47 39.12
CA ASP A 546 -0.40 -33.94 38.03
C ASP A 546 -0.68 -32.87 36.93
N CYS A 547 0.13 -31.81 36.82
CA CYS A 547 -0.07 -30.73 35.86
C CYS A 547 1.00 -30.70 34.76
N LEU A 548 0.56 -30.48 33.52
CA LEU A 548 1.40 -30.09 32.40
C LEU A 548 1.02 -28.68 31.94
N HIS A 549 1.99 -27.76 31.95
CA HIS A 549 1.83 -26.41 31.45
C HIS A 549 2.53 -26.24 30.11
N LEU A 550 1.81 -25.82 29.07
CA LEU A 550 2.37 -25.51 27.77
C LEU A 550 2.38 -24.00 27.52
N VAL A 551 3.57 -23.45 27.29
CA VAL A 551 3.72 -22.09 26.75
C VAL A 551 3.69 -22.17 25.24
N VAL A 552 2.55 -21.80 24.66
CA VAL A 552 2.31 -21.93 23.22
C VAL A 552 2.61 -20.60 22.52
N THR A 553 3.48 -20.67 21.52
CA THR A 553 3.86 -19.52 20.70
C THR A 553 3.89 -19.90 19.22
N TRP A 554 3.95 -18.90 18.32
CA TRP A 554 4.08 -19.18 16.89
C TRP A 554 5.52 -19.57 16.53
N PRO A 555 5.74 -20.35 15.46
CA PRO A 555 7.09 -20.73 15.01
C PRO A 555 7.99 -19.52 14.71
N GLY A 556 9.21 -19.55 15.26
CA GLY A 556 10.16 -18.45 15.13
C GLY A 556 9.94 -17.27 16.09
N SER A 557 9.00 -17.38 17.04
CA SER A 557 8.92 -16.44 18.17
C SER A 557 10.19 -16.49 19.03
N LYS A 558 10.51 -15.37 19.68
CA LYS A 558 11.48 -15.35 20.77
C LYS A 558 10.77 -15.73 22.07
N VAL A 559 11.40 -16.59 22.87
CA VAL A 559 10.92 -17.00 24.19
C VAL A 559 12.06 -16.81 25.18
N GLN A 560 11.76 -16.33 26.38
CA GLN A 560 12.79 -16.08 27.38
C GLN A 560 13.41 -17.39 27.89
N PRO A 561 14.75 -17.45 28.06
CA PRO A 561 15.42 -18.66 28.55
C PRO A 561 14.89 -19.16 29.90
N ALA A 562 14.47 -18.26 30.80
CA ALA A 562 13.93 -18.63 32.11
C ALA A 562 12.67 -19.51 32.03
N THR A 563 11.89 -19.45 30.94
CA THR A 563 10.70 -20.29 30.75
C THR A 563 11.05 -21.78 30.61
N PHE A 564 12.27 -22.12 30.21
CA PHE A 564 12.72 -23.50 30.03
C PHE A 564 13.21 -24.17 31.34
N GLY A 565 13.29 -23.41 32.44
CA GLY A 565 13.83 -23.91 33.72
C GLY A 565 12.83 -24.62 34.63
N TRP A 566 11.54 -24.58 34.30
CA TRP A 566 10.46 -25.16 35.12
C TRP A 566 10.18 -26.61 34.72
N THR A 567 10.00 -27.49 35.71
CA THR A 567 9.79 -28.93 35.49
C THR A 567 8.45 -29.21 34.80
N ASN A 568 7.41 -28.45 35.16
CA ASN A 568 6.06 -28.70 34.67
C ASN A 568 5.74 -27.88 33.42
N THR A 569 6.62 -26.97 33.00
CA THR A 569 6.38 -26.07 31.88
C THR A 569 7.19 -26.46 30.64
N ARG A 570 6.52 -26.55 29.48
CA ARG A 570 7.14 -26.84 28.18
C ARG A 570 6.78 -25.77 27.17
N VAL A 571 7.77 -25.27 26.43
CA VAL A 571 7.55 -24.32 25.34
C VAL A 571 7.22 -25.10 24.06
N VAL A 572 6.09 -24.76 23.44
CA VAL A 572 5.63 -25.37 22.18
C VAL A 572 5.42 -24.30 21.12
N GLN A 573 6.14 -24.43 20.01
CA GLN A 573 5.92 -23.60 18.83
C GLN A 573 5.03 -24.35 17.82
N THR A 574 3.88 -23.78 17.47
CA THR A 574 2.92 -24.44 16.57
C THR A 574 2.04 -23.46 15.80
N PHE A 575 1.54 -23.93 14.65
CA PHE A 575 0.46 -23.28 13.88
C PHE A 575 -0.94 -23.81 14.25
N GLU A 576 -1.01 -24.83 15.13
CA GLU A 576 -2.24 -25.52 15.55
C GLU A 576 -2.57 -25.23 17.02
N ALA A 577 -2.40 -23.98 17.47
CA ALA A 577 -2.59 -23.61 18.88
C ALA A 577 -4.02 -23.94 19.37
N THR A 578 -5.03 -23.71 18.55
CA THR A 578 -6.44 -24.01 18.85
C THR A 578 -6.68 -25.49 19.18
N ARG A 579 -6.00 -26.44 18.50
CA ARG A 579 -6.12 -27.88 18.78
C ARG A 579 -5.58 -28.24 20.16
N LEU A 580 -4.48 -27.59 20.58
CA LEU A 580 -3.96 -27.75 21.93
C LEU A 580 -4.93 -27.17 22.95
N CYS A 581 -5.51 -26.00 22.67
CA CYS A 581 -6.49 -25.34 23.55
C CYS A 581 -7.75 -26.18 23.74
N LEU A 582 -8.26 -26.83 22.70
CA LEU A 582 -9.41 -27.74 22.76
C LEU A 582 -9.16 -28.97 23.66
N ALA A 583 -7.90 -29.36 23.88
CA ALA A 583 -7.54 -30.45 24.77
C ALA A 583 -7.19 -29.97 26.19
N ALA A 584 -7.12 -28.65 26.42
CA ALA A 584 -6.70 -28.06 27.68
C ALA A 584 -7.86 -27.93 28.67
N ASP A 585 -7.52 -28.01 29.95
CA ASP A 585 -8.47 -27.78 31.04
C ASP A 585 -8.67 -26.28 31.29
N LEU A 586 -7.59 -25.50 31.12
CA LEU A 586 -7.58 -24.04 31.27
C LEU A 586 -6.64 -23.39 30.25
N VAL A 587 -7.10 -22.30 29.63
CA VAL A 587 -6.28 -21.45 28.74
C VAL A 587 -6.05 -20.09 29.38
N ILE A 588 -4.79 -19.65 29.44
CA ILE A 588 -4.39 -18.30 29.85
C ILE A 588 -3.88 -17.57 28.61
N SER A 589 -4.63 -16.61 28.09
CA SER A 589 -4.35 -16.00 26.78
C SER A 589 -4.28 -14.49 26.84
N ALA A 590 -3.48 -13.89 25.94
CA ALA A 590 -3.70 -12.51 25.56
C ALA A 590 -5.10 -12.33 24.95
N ALA A 591 -5.70 -11.15 25.11
CA ALA A 591 -7.07 -10.90 24.66
C ALA A 591 -7.14 -10.32 23.23
N GLY A 592 -6.32 -10.84 22.32
CA GLY A 592 -6.34 -10.46 20.90
C GLY A 592 -7.54 -11.06 20.14
N TYR A 593 -7.99 -10.39 19.08
CA TYR A 593 -9.17 -10.76 18.28
C TYR A 593 -9.29 -12.26 17.96
N ASN A 594 -8.31 -12.85 17.29
CA ASN A 594 -8.41 -14.25 16.86
C ASN A 594 -8.40 -15.20 18.07
N SER A 595 -7.52 -14.98 19.05
CA SER A 595 -7.42 -15.84 20.24
C SER A 595 -8.72 -15.86 21.04
N VAL A 596 -9.32 -14.68 21.26
CA VAL A 596 -10.60 -14.58 21.98
C VAL A 596 -11.72 -15.26 21.22
N LEU A 597 -11.83 -15.04 19.91
CA LEU A 597 -12.86 -15.70 19.10
C LEU A 597 -12.67 -17.21 19.06
N GLU A 598 -11.44 -17.69 18.90
CA GLU A 598 -11.13 -19.12 18.92
C GLU A 598 -11.48 -19.76 20.27
N VAL A 599 -11.19 -19.11 21.40
CA VAL A 599 -11.57 -19.58 22.74
C VAL A 599 -13.09 -19.57 22.92
N LEU A 600 -13.74 -18.45 22.59
CA LEU A 600 -15.16 -18.22 22.80
C LEU A 600 -16.04 -19.17 21.97
N TYR A 601 -15.80 -19.27 20.65
CA TYR A 601 -16.61 -20.11 19.77
C TYR A 601 -16.36 -21.61 19.96
N ASN A 602 -15.22 -21.99 20.52
CA ASN A 602 -14.94 -23.37 20.90
C ASN A 602 -15.29 -23.68 22.37
N LYS A 603 -15.91 -22.73 23.08
CA LYS A 603 -16.37 -22.90 24.47
C LYS A 603 -15.25 -23.32 25.44
N ILE A 604 -14.05 -22.76 25.24
CA ILE A 604 -12.88 -23.08 26.04
C ILE A 604 -12.83 -22.13 27.26
N PRO A 605 -12.78 -22.65 28.50
CA PRO A 605 -12.60 -21.81 29.68
C PRO A 605 -11.24 -21.09 29.66
N ALA A 606 -11.25 -19.79 29.95
CA ALA A 606 -10.03 -18.99 29.87
C ALA A 606 -9.88 -17.94 30.96
N ILE A 607 -8.61 -17.60 31.22
CA ILE A 607 -8.18 -16.37 31.89
C ILE A 607 -7.55 -15.47 30.83
N LEU A 608 -8.09 -14.26 30.67
CA LEU A 608 -7.60 -13.29 29.71
C LEU A 608 -6.69 -12.24 30.37
N ILE A 609 -5.51 -12.06 29.80
CA ILE A 609 -4.53 -11.04 30.20
C ILE A 609 -4.37 -10.03 29.05
N PRO A 610 -5.14 -8.93 29.02
CA PRO A 610 -5.11 -7.98 27.91
C PRO A 610 -3.74 -7.30 27.76
N GLN A 611 -3.40 -6.99 26.50
CA GLN A 611 -2.20 -6.25 26.13
C GLN A 611 -2.57 -4.86 25.62
N SER A 612 -1.69 -3.88 25.85
CA SER A 612 -1.86 -2.52 25.37
C SER A 612 -0.59 -2.07 24.65
N ALA A 613 -0.76 -1.61 23.41
CA ALA A 613 0.26 -0.90 22.64
C ALA A 613 -0.44 0.01 21.61
N PRO A 614 0.18 1.11 21.14
CA PRO A 614 -0.47 2.09 20.25
C PRO A 614 -0.98 1.54 18.91
N TYR A 615 -0.51 0.36 18.50
CA TYR A 615 -0.86 -0.30 17.23
C TYR A 615 -1.71 -1.56 17.43
N LEU A 616 -2.04 -1.91 18.67
CA LEU A 616 -2.96 -3.00 18.99
C LEU A 616 -4.40 -2.50 19.03
N ASP A 617 -5.31 -3.46 18.90
CA ASP A 617 -6.72 -3.31 19.20
C ASP A 617 -6.95 -3.17 20.72
N ASP A 618 -8.14 -2.67 21.12
CA ASP A 618 -8.50 -2.53 22.53
C ASP A 618 -8.83 -3.89 23.16
N GLN A 619 -7.78 -4.62 23.54
CA GLN A 619 -7.89 -5.94 24.15
C GLN A 619 -8.54 -5.90 25.53
N GLU A 620 -8.43 -4.79 26.25
CA GLU A 620 -9.04 -4.66 27.58
C GLU A 620 -10.56 -4.56 27.47
N ARG A 621 -11.07 -3.71 26.57
CA ARG A 621 -12.51 -3.60 26.30
C ARG A 621 -13.09 -4.95 25.85
N ARG A 622 -12.37 -5.69 25.01
CA ARG A 622 -12.77 -7.05 24.60
C ARG A 622 -12.82 -8.01 25.80
N ALA A 623 -11.77 -8.08 26.60
CA ALA A 623 -11.71 -8.98 27.75
C ALA A 623 -12.79 -8.67 28.80
N ARG A 624 -13.05 -7.38 29.06
CA ARG A 624 -14.12 -6.94 29.97
C ARG A 624 -15.50 -7.38 29.48
N ALA A 625 -15.80 -7.26 28.19
CA ALA A 625 -17.08 -7.67 27.64
C ALA A 625 -17.37 -9.17 27.84
N LEU A 626 -16.34 -10.03 27.84
CA LEU A 626 -16.49 -11.46 28.18
C LEU A 626 -16.60 -11.67 29.69
N ALA A 627 -15.77 -11.00 30.49
CA ALA A 627 -15.78 -11.15 31.95
C ALA A 627 -17.07 -10.68 32.60
N ASP A 628 -17.66 -9.57 32.12
CA ASP A 628 -18.94 -9.03 32.61
C ASP A 628 -20.14 -9.97 32.32
N ARG A 629 -19.92 -11.03 31.52
CA ARG A 629 -20.88 -12.08 31.18
C ARG A 629 -20.52 -13.44 31.80
N ASP A 630 -19.56 -13.47 32.72
CA ASP A 630 -19.06 -14.69 33.35
C ASP A 630 -18.55 -15.74 32.34
N LEU A 631 -18.00 -15.31 31.20
CA LEU A 631 -17.46 -16.21 30.16
C LEU A 631 -15.97 -16.51 30.36
N CYS A 632 -15.27 -15.67 31.11
CA CYS A 632 -13.85 -15.82 31.41
C CYS A 632 -13.48 -14.98 32.63
N ALA A 633 -12.31 -15.23 33.23
CA ALA A 633 -11.70 -14.28 34.15
C ALA A 633 -10.83 -13.25 33.41
N ILE A 634 -10.72 -12.04 33.93
CA ILE A 634 -9.81 -11.00 33.45
C ILE A 634 -8.77 -10.63 34.52
N ILE A 635 -7.50 -10.64 34.12
CA ILE A 635 -6.36 -10.26 34.94
C ILE A 635 -5.58 -9.18 34.19
N THR A 636 -5.54 -7.97 34.76
CA THR A 636 -4.70 -6.90 34.23
C THR A 636 -3.23 -7.16 34.54
N GLU A 637 -2.34 -6.48 33.81
CA GLU A 637 -0.89 -6.70 33.88
C GLU A 637 -0.28 -6.65 35.29
N LYS A 638 -0.90 -5.90 36.21
CA LYS A 638 -0.37 -5.63 37.56
C LYS A 638 -0.99 -6.49 38.66
N GLU A 639 -2.00 -7.29 38.34
CA GLU A 639 -2.81 -8.02 39.33
C GLU A 639 -2.26 -9.43 39.65
N PHE A 640 -0.98 -9.55 40.02
CA PHE A 640 -0.33 -10.86 40.27
C PHE A 640 -1.00 -11.69 41.37
N MET A 641 -1.41 -11.07 42.49
CA MET A 641 -2.11 -11.79 43.57
C MET A 641 -3.48 -12.31 43.11
N LYS A 642 -4.16 -11.56 42.24
CA LYS A 642 -5.44 -11.99 41.65
C LYS A 642 -5.21 -13.13 40.66
N LEU A 643 -4.14 -13.05 39.86
CA LEU A 643 -3.74 -14.12 38.95
C LEU A 643 -3.56 -15.44 39.69
N GLU A 644 -2.79 -15.42 40.78
CA GLU A 644 -2.53 -16.60 41.61
C GLU A 644 -3.82 -17.23 42.12
N ARG A 645 -4.66 -16.41 42.75
CA ARG A 645 -5.95 -16.83 43.26
C ARG A 645 -6.85 -17.40 42.17
N THR A 646 -7.00 -16.69 41.04
CA THR A 646 -7.88 -17.13 39.95
C THR A 646 -7.39 -18.43 39.31
N VAL A 647 -6.08 -18.64 39.15
CA VAL A 647 -5.54 -19.91 38.65
C VAL A 647 -5.86 -21.05 39.62
N SER A 648 -5.68 -20.84 40.93
CA SER A 648 -6.04 -21.84 41.95
C SER A 648 -7.55 -22.11 41.98
N ASP A 649 -8.38 -21.08 41.98
CA ASP A 649 -9.84 -21.22 42.02
C ASP A 649 -10.36 -21.99 40.78
N CYS A 650 -9.79 -21.71 39.59
CA CYS A 650 -10.10 -22.48 38.37
C CYS A 650 -9.71 -23.95 38.48
N LEU A 651 -8.49 -24.25 38.96
CA LEU A 651 -7.98 -25.62 38.96
C LEU A 651 -8.49 -26.47 40.13
N ASP A 652 -8.88 -25.85 41.25
CA ASP A 652 -9.16 -26.55 42.52
C ASP A 652 -10.59 -26.36 43.03
N GLN A 653 -11.23 -25.22 42.79
CA GLN A 653 -12.52 -24.85 43.42
C GLN A 653 -13.74 -24.97 42.50
N GLY A 654 -13.53 -25.35 41.23
CA GLY A 654 -14.62 -25.63 40.29
C GLY A 654 -15.09 -24.43 39.49
N ASP A 655 -14.42 -23.28 39.57
CA ASP A 655 -14.76 -22.07 38.80
C ASP A 655 -14.78 -22.31 37.28
N LEU A 656 -14.02 -23.30 36.79
CA LEU A 656 -14.08 -23.72 35.39
C LEU A 656 -15.50 -24.16 34.96
N GLU A 657 -16.27 -24.80 35.83
CA GLU A 657 -17.63 -25.23 35.53
C GLU A 657 -18.61 -24.06 35.39
N LEU A 658 -18.35 -22.95 36.09
CA LEU A 658 -19.09 -21.71 35.93
C LEU A 658 -18.89 -21.14 34.53
N TYR A 659 -17.63 -21.01 34.09
CA TYR A 659 -17.31 -20.54 32.74
C TYR A 659 -17.85 -21.47 31.66
N ARG A 660 -17.68 -22.80 31.79
CA ARG A 660 -18.23 -23.79 30.86
C ARG A 660 -19.75 -23.66 30.72
N SER A 661 -20.44 -23.55 31.86
CA SER A 661 -21.89 -23.40 31.89
C SER A 661 -22.38 -22.11 31.22
N ALA A 662 -21.64 -21.01 31.33
CA ALA A 662 -21.95 -19.76 30.66
C ALA A 662 -21.66 -19.84 29.15
N LEU A 663 -20.51 -20.42 28.76
CA LEU A 663 -20.12 -20.64 27.37
C LEU A 663 -21.06 -21.59 26.61
N GLU A 664 -21.71 -22.53 27.29
CA GLU A 664 -22.74 -23.39 26.68
C GLU A 664 -24.05 -22.66 26.37
N LYS A 665 -24.36 -21.59 27.12
CA LYS A 665 -25.64 -20.86 27.02
C LYS A 665 -25.57 -19.62 26.14
N ILE A 666 -24.38 -19.12 25.84
CA ILE A 666 -24.22 -17.89 25.07
C ILE A 666 -24.58 -18.10 23.60
N GLU A 667 -25.42 -17.21 23.07
CA GLU A 667 -25.69 -17.13 21.64
C GLU A 667 -24.65 -16.21 21.01
N LEU A 668 -24.02 -16.68 19.92
CA LEU A 668 -22.97 -15.96 19.21
C LEU A 668 -23.42 -15.71 17.77
N PRO A 669 -22.97 -14.60 17.14
CA PRO A 669 -23.31 -14.31 15.76
C PRO A 669 -22.73 -15.34 14.78
N GLU A 670 -23.30 -15.42 13.58
CA GLU A 670 -22.75 -16.25 12.51
C GLU A 670 -21.36 -15.76 12.08
N THR A 671 -20.52 -16.66 11.57
CA THR A 671 -19.16 -16.32 11.13
C THR A 671 -19.17 -15.64 9.76
N GLY A 672 -18.26 -14.69 9.55
CA GLY A 672 -18.25 -13.83 8.36
C GLY A 672 -17.41 -14.30 7.19
N ALA A 673 -16.77 -15.48 7.28
CA ALA A 673 -15.80 -15.92 6.27
C ALA A 673 -16.41 -16.08 4.86
N ALA A 674 -17.56 -16.74 4.79
CA ALA A 674 -18.27 -16.97 3.53
C ALA A 674 -18.81 -15.67 2.93
N GLU A 675 -19.34 -14.79 3.77
CA GLU A 675 -19.83 -13.48 3.34
C GLU A 675 -18.69 -12.58 2.83
N ALA A 676 -17.54 -12.57 3.52
CA ALA A 676 -16.35 -11.87 3.07
C ALA A 676 -15.86 -12.38 1.71
N ALA A 677 -15.84 -13.71 1.51
CA ALA A 677 -15.47 -14.32 0.24
C ALA A 677 -16.44 -13.95 -0.89
N ARG A 678 -17.75 -13.91 -0.61
CA ARG A 678 -18.78 -13.46 -1.56
C ARG A 678 -18.55 -12.00 -1.98
N ILE A 679 -18.27 -11.11 -1.03
CA ILE A 679 -17.98 -9.70 -1.31
C ILE A 679 -16.73 -9.56 -2.18
N ILE A 680 -15.66 -10.32 -1.89
CA ILE A 680 -14.42 -10.32 -2.70
C ILE A 680 -14.70 -10.78 -4.14
N ALA A 681 -15.49 -11.83 -4.32
CA ALA A 681 -15.85 -12.34 -5.64
C ALA A 681 -16.61 -11.30 -6.48
N GLN A 682 -17.53 -10.54 -5.87
CA GLN A 682 -18.35 -9.54 -6.55
C GLN A 682 -17.55 -8.36 -7.12
N VAL A 683 -16.41 -8.00 -6.54
CA VAL A 683 -15.58 -6.89 -7.05
C VAL A 683 -15.06 -7.15 -8.46
N LYS A 684 -14.92 -8.43 -8.83
CA LYS A 684 -14.45 -8.85 -10.16
C LYS A 684 -15.49 -8.56 -11.25
N ASP A 685 -16.77 -8.52 -10.91
CA ASP A 685 -17.88 -8.43 -11.86
C ASP A 685 -18.34 -6.99 -12.15
N GLU A 686 -17.81 -5.99 -11.42
CA GLU A 686 -18.30 -4.60 -11.44
C GLU A 686 -17.42 -3.59 -12.20
N LYS A 687 -16.23 -3.98 -12.66
CA LYS A 687 -15.32 -3.16 -13.49
C LYS A 687 -15.25 -3.67 -14.92
#